data_AF-A0A1G8CYU7-F1
#
_entry.id   AF-A0A1G8CYU7-F1
#
_cell.length_a   1.000
_cell.length_b   1.000
_cell.length_c   1.000
_cell.angle_alpha   90.00
_cell.angle_beta   90.00
_cell.angle_gamma   90.00
#
_symmetry.space_group_name_H-M   'P 1'
#
loop_
_entity.id
_entity.type
_entity.pdbx_description
1 polymer ?
#
loop_
_entity_poly.entity_id
_entity_poly.type
_entity_poly.pdbx_seq_one_letter_code
_entity_poly.pdbx_strand_id
1 'polypeptide(L)'
;MRKPILLFILVGTIFLCRGQEIKRQQADQLLKIVQQKVTDTAHIHALLTLAEFNIFKKGQLKTDLDSARLFIDQAKRMNTKIKSITAYGYTSLVESYLARKIKQEEIAKVLNDKAIQLLSDAKNYYHLGQAYYQRATYYNPYDDSGSSKVLDLYTKGIEAFKMTNNVERQAYGYKRLGEYDNAVQTTLEKLLKSLALYKSIHYQAVQEVYDLIAVAYLYDTNLQKALSYALLALKTAELDKDTTMQLCAINNHLGLIFYRKHDYKNSTFYFVKALKTAETYNDVNTIYFLCVNIANSYLNTEQPIAAKRILQQVLGKYPAPKNDMDLSRITNELFVKIYTKLNQIGNGRPYAEALRTIDLKYKNKLNVAKLIEDNFIMSKFYLAAQSFGQATDYMKKSEELLAKNGTAYDRSALYSLKFRIDTAKGNYRSAVQHLIHFNKIQDSIFNERKAVEFQKQQVQYETEKKDQQIKLLQQNELLQQTKLKHAGLVQNLTMGGIIVMLIISALIYRIYKQKKAANAIITHKNELLQQLLTSKEWLLKEVHHRVKNNLHTVICLLESQAQYLENDALKAIESSQHRIYAMSLIHQKLYQSDEIKTIDMAFYIPELVQSLQDSFDTFGKIHFIIDVEKIELGISHAIPLGLILNEAVTNCIKYAFPGDRNGDVFILMSENDGLIKLEIIDNGIGMPQNQCQNGTESLGLKLISGLSADIHADYSCEAEYGTKITISFRNQNLTDSDRYMETGAAIV
;
A
#
# COMPACT_ATOMS: atom_id res chain seq x y z
N MET A 1 -9.25 54.15 -27.09
CA MET A 1 -9.82 52.81 -27.35
C MET A 1 -9.13 52.17 -28.54
N ARG A 2 -8.02 51.46 -28.31
CA ARG A 2 -7.43 50.58 -29.33
C ARG A 2 -8.02 49.21 -29.07
N LYS A 3 -8.91 48.73 -29.93
CA LYS A 3 -9.00 47.28 -30.11
C LYS A 3 -7.62 46.89 -30.65
N PRO A 4 -6.79 46.12 -29.93
CA PRO A 4 -5.69 45.48 -30.61
C PRO A 4 -6.40 44.57 -31.61
N ILE A 5 -6.23 44.90 -32.88
CA ILE A 5 -6.54 44.02 -33.98
C ILE A 5 -5.61 42.82 -33.77
N LEU A 6 -6.04 41.89 -32.93
CA LEU A 6 -5.29 40.69 -32.57
C LEU A 6 -5.22 39.72 -33.76
N LEU A 7 -5.71 40.12 -34.94
CA LEU A 7 -6.02 39.12 -35.95
C LEU A 7 -5.95 39.48 -37.43
N PHE A 8 -6.00 40.74 -37.83
CA PHE A 8 -6.10 41.02 -39.28
C PHE A 8 -4.76 40.99 -40.04
N ILE A 9 -3.64 40.65 -39.40
CA ILE A 9 -2.33 40.62 -40.07
C ILE A 9 -1.59 39.28 -39.90
N LEU A 10 -2.06 38.35 -39.06
CA LEU A 10 -1.21 37.22 -38.65
C LEU A 10 -1.85 35.84 -38.57
N VAL A 11 -3.17 35.75 -38.72
CA VAL A 11 -3.82 34.48 -38.97
C VAL A 11 -4.32 34.52 -40.40
N GLY A 12 -3.43 34.20 -41.35
CA GLY A 12 -3.91 33.50 -42.54
C GLY A 12 -4.78 32.38 -41.99
N THR A 13 -6.07 32.45 -42.27
CA THR A 13 -7.11 31.62 -41.67
C THR A 13 -6.81 30.16 -41.94
N ILE A 14 -5.95 29.55 -41.11
CA ILE A 14 -5.91 28.11 -40.96
C ILE A 14 -7.17 27.80 -40.17
N PHE A 15 -8.29 27.71 -40.89
CA PHE A 15 -9.41 26.90 -40.45
C PHE A 15 -8.87 25.48 -40.33
N LEU A 16 -8.26 25.15 -39.18
CA LEU A 16 -8.03 23.77 -38.79
C LEU A 16 -9.41 23.17 -38.57
N CYS A 17 -9.93 22.59 -39.64
CA CYS A 17 -10.97 21.57 -39.58
C CYS A 17 -10.52 20.55 -38.52
N ARG A 18 -11.48 20.11 -37.69
CA ARG A 18 -11.33 18.95 -36.79
C ARG A 18 -10.52 17.87 -37.53
N GLY A 19 -9.33 17.57 -37.02
CA GLY A 19 -8.48 16.51 -37.55
C GLY A 19 -9.13 15.15 -37.36
N GLN A 20 -8.73 14.18 -38.17
CA GLN A 20 -9.24 12.82 -38.06
C GLN A 20 -8.82 12.21 -36.71
N GLU A 21 -9.76 12.08 -35.78
CA GLU A 21 -9.50 11.56 -34.42
C GLU A 21 -9.30 10.04 -34.40
N ILE A 22 -9.90 9.35 -35.37
CA ILE A 22 -9.91 7.90 -35.42
C ILE A 22 -8.81 7.46 -36.38
N LYS A 23 -7.87 6.63 -35.89
CA LYS A 23 -6.85 6.06 -36.75
C LYS A 23 -7.47 5.03 -37.68
N ARG A 24 -6.87 4.81 -38.86
CA ARG A 24 -7.37 3.84 -39.84
C ARG A 24 -7.59 2.44 -39.24
N GLN A 25 -6.67 1.96 -38.41
CA GLN A 25 -6.82 0.68 -37.70
C GLN A 25 -8.05 0.60 -36.80
N GLN A 26 -8.43 1.70 -36.14
CA GLN A 26 -9.65 1.76 -35.31
C GLN A 26 -10.90 1.77 -36.20
N ALA A 27 -10.86 2.48 -37.32
CA ALA A 27 -11.94 2.44 -38.31
C ALA A 27 -12.14 1.01 -38.86
N ASP A 28 -11.05 0.28 -39.14
CA ASP A 28 -11.12 -1.10 -39.62
C ASP A 28 -11.75 -2.05 -38.56
N GLN A 29 -11.49 -1.82 -37.27
CA GLN A 29 -12.14 -2.56 -36.17
C GLN A 29 -13.63 -2.23 -36.06
N LEU A 30 -14.00 -0.95 -36.16
CA LEU A 30 -15.40 -0.52 -36.14
C LEU A 30 -16.18 -1.08 -37.33
N LEU A 31 -15.53 -1.23 -38.49
CA LEU A 31 -16.15 -1.84 -39.66
C LEU A 31 -16.57 -3.29 -39.40
N LYS A 32 -15.76 -4.05 -38.64
CA LYS A 32 -16.10 -5.43 -38.24
C LYS A 32 -17.31 -5.48 -37.31
N ILE A 33 -17.44 -4.50 -36.42
CA ILE A 33 -18.61 -4.37 -35.53
C ILE A 33 -19.85 -4.07 -36.37
N VAL A 34 -19.78 -3.09 -37.28
CA VAL A 34 -20.91 -2.74 -38.16
C VAL A 34 -21.34 -3.88 -39.09
N GLN A 35 -20.44 -4.81 -39.44
CA GLN A 35 -20.78 -6.02 -40.21
C GLN A 35 -21.58 -7.05 -39.41
N GLN A 36 -21.58 -6.97 -38.08
CA GLN A 36 -22.42 -7.83 -37.24
C GLN A 36 -23.87 -7.31 -37.32
N LYS A 37 -24.83 -8.21 -37.56
CA LYS A 37 -26.26 -7.84 -37.71
C LYS A 37 -26.96 -7.66 -36.35
N VAL A 38 -26.33 -6.96 -35.40
CA VAL A 38 -26.91 -6.70 -34.08
C VAL A 38 -27.53 -5.30 -34.07
N THR A 39 -28.70 -5.16 -33.42
CA THR A 39 -29.42 -3.89 -33.34
C THR A 39 -29.35 -3.35 -31.91
N ASP A 40 -28.27 -2.63 -31.60
CA ASP A 40 -28.07 -1.96 -30.31
C ASP A 40 -27.49 -0.54 -30.47
N THR A 41 -27.35 0.16 -29.34
CA THR A 41 -26.80 1.52 -29.31
C THR A 41 -25.30 1.55 -29.61
N ALA A 42 -24.57 0.46 -29.38
CA ALA A 42 -23.14 0.35 -29.69
C ALA A 42 -22.90 0.32 -31.21
N HIS A 43 -23.77 -0.37 -31.96
CA HIS A 43 -23.74 -0.36 -33.42
C HIS A 43 -24.02 1.02 -34.00
N ILE A 44 -25.00 1.74 -33.45
CA ILE A 44 -25.26 3.13 -33.85
C ILE A 44 -24.03 3.99 -33.58
N HIS A 45 -23.40 3.85 -32.41
CA HIS A 45 -22.19 4.59 -32.09
C HIS A 45 -21.08 4.28 -33.10
N ALA A 46 -20.81 3.01 -33.40
CA ALA A 46 -19.79 2.60 -34.37
C ALA A 46 -20.05 3.17 -35.78
N LEU A 47 -21.29 3.15 -36.26
CA LEU A 47 -21.70 3.75 -37.53
C LEU A 47 -21.40 5.26 -37.56
N LEU A 48 -21.78 5.97 -36.51
CA LEU A 48 -21.59 7.43 -36.42
C LEU A 48 -20.11 7.80 -36.28
N THR A 49 -19.32 7.00 -35.56
CA THR A 49 -17.87 7.14 -35.46
C THR A 49 -17.20 6.92 -36.83
N LEU A 50 -17.64 5.92 -37.61
CA LEU A 50 -17.17 5.73 -38.99
C LEU A 50 -17.59 6.87 -39.92
N ALA A 51 -18.80 7.43 -39.75
CA ALA A 51 -19.21 8.61 -40.48
C ALA A 51 -18.30 9.81 -40.18
N GLU A 52 -18.00 10.09 -38.90
CA GLU A 52 -17.03 11.12 -38.52
C GLU A 52 -15.64 10.86 -39.14
N PHE A 53 -15.14 9.63 -39.09
CA PHE A 53 -13.87 9.25 -39.71
C PHE A 53 -13.82 9.62 -41.20
N ASN A 54 -14.89 9.34 -41.94
CA ASN A 54 -14.98 9.68 -43.36
C ASN A 54 -15.16 11.19 -43.59
N ILE A 55 -15.91 11.88 -42.73
CA ILE A 55 -16.14 13.34 -42.78
C ILE A 55 -14.85 14.12 -42.55
N PHE A 56 -13.97 13.65 -41.67
CA PHE A 56 -12.73 14.35 -41.28
C PHE A 56 -11.47 13.77 -41.93
N LYS A 57 -11.60 12.85 -42.88
CA LYS A 57 -10.49 12.24 -43.61
C LYS A 57 -9.66 13.29 -44.37
N LYS A 58 -8.33 13.24 -44.23
CA LYS A 58 -7.42 14.13 -44.95
C LYS A 58 -7.48 13.82 -46.45
N GLY A 59 -7.63 14.84 -47.30
CA GLY A 59 -7.80 14.65 -48.75
C GLY A 59 -9.14 14.02 -49.14
N GLN A 60 -10.15 14.17 -48.28
CA GLN A 60 -11.52 13.66 -48.47
C GLN A 60 -12.03 13.79 -49.91
N LEU A 61 -12.50 12.67 -50.44
CA LEU A 61 -13.18 12.57 -51.73
C LEU A 61 -14.70 12.65 -51.53
N LYS A 62 -15.44 12.92 -52.61
CA LYS A 62 -16.90 12.88 -52.61
C LYS A 62 -17.44 11.52 -52.11
N THR A 63 -16.77 10.43 -52.50
CA THR A 63 -17.12 9.06 -52.08
C THR A 63 -16.99 8.81 -50.57
N ASP A 64 -16.08 9.52 -49.89
CA ASP A 64 -15.98 9.44 -48.43
C ASP A 64 -17.20 10.10 -47.78
N LEU A 65 -17.67 11.24 -48.31
CA LEU A 65 -18.88 11.92 -47.84
C LEU A 65 -20.15 11.09 -48.11
N ASP A 66 -20.21 10.41 -49.25
CA ASP A 66 -21.31 9.50 -49.59
C ASP A 66 -21.32 8.30 -48.62
N SER A 67 -20.15 7.77 -48.26
CA SER A 67 -20.01 6.71 -47.25
C SER A 67 -20.46 7.19 -45.87
N ALA A 68 -20.08 8.40 -45.47
CA ALA A 68 -20.54 8.99 -44.22
C ALA A 68 -22.07 9.14 -44.17
N ARG A 69 -22.68 9.59 -45.27
CA ARG A 69 -24.14 9.69 -45.41
C ARG A 69 -24.81 8.32 -45.24
N LEU A 70 -24.26 7.28 -45.86
CA LEU A 70 -24.78 5.92 -45.74
C LEU A 70 -24.80 5.43 -44.28
N PHE A 71 -23.69 5.62 -43.54
CA PHE A 71 -23.61 5.22 -42.14
C PHE A 71 -24.58 6.00 -41.25
N ILE A 72 -24.74 7.30 -41.50
CA ILE A 72 -25.73 8.15 -40.82
C ILE A 72 -27.15 7.64 -41.08
N ASP A 73 -27.50 7.33 -42.32
CA ASP A 73 -28.84 6.85 -42.70
C ASP A 73 -29.15 5.49 -42.04
N GLN A 74 -28.14 4.62 -41.94
CA GLN A 74 -28.26 3.36 -41.21
C GLN A 74 -28.48 3.60 -39.71
N ALA A 75 -27.70 4.49 -39.09
CA ALA A 75 -27.87 4.86 -37.68
C ALA A 75 -29.27 5.41 -37.39
N LYS A 76 -29.80 6.27 -38.27
CA LYS A 76 -31.18 6.80 -38.19
C LYS A 76 -32.21 5.68 -38.22
N ARG A 77 -32.12 4.78 -39.20
CA ARG A 77 -33.06 3.65 -39.36
C ARG A 77 -33.03 2.71 -38.17
N MET A 78 -31.86 2.48 -37.58
CA MET A 78 -31.76 1.67 -36.36
C MET A 78 -32.41 2.37 -35.16
N ASN A 79 -32.19 3.68 -35.04
CA ASN A 79 -32.73 4.43 -33.90
C ASN A 79 -34.26 4.64 -33.95
N THR A 80 -34.95 4.41 -35.07
CA THR A 80 -36.42 4.39 -35.08
C THR A 80 -36.98 3.24 -34.24
N LYS A 81 -36.24 2.12 -34.15
CA LYS A 81 -36.58 0.96 -33.32
C LYS A 81 -36.13 1.14 -31.87
N ILE A 82 -34.89 1.59 -31.68
CA ILE A 82 -34.27 1.72 -30.34
C ILE A 82 -34.81 2.94 -29.58
N LYS A 83 -35.16 4.03 -30.27
CA LYS A 83 -35.67 5.29 -29.71
C LYS A 83 -34.75 5.91 -28.64
N SER A 84 -33.43 5.78 -28.79
CA SER A 84 -32.47 6.39 -27.86
C SER A 84 -32.30 7.87 -28.15
N ILE A 85 -32.55 8.71 -27.14
CA ILE A 85 -32.35 10.17 -27.20
C ILE A 85 -30.86 10.49 -27.43
N THR A 86 -29.97 9.77 -26.76
CA THR A 86 -28.51 9.91 -26.93
C THR A 86 -28.09 9.62 -28.37
N ALA A 87 -28.56 8.50 -28.94
CA ALA A 87 -28.24 8.13 -30.31
C ALA A 87 -28.81 9.15 -31.32
N TYR A 88 -29.98 9.71 -31.02
CA TYR A 88 -30.59 10.73 -31.87
C TYR A 88 -29.81 12.05 -31.84
N GLY A 89 -29.37 12.47 -30.66
CA GLY A 89 -28.52 13.63 -30.47
C GLY A 89 -27.17 13.47 -31.18
N TYR A 90 -26.50 12.32 -31.01
CA TYR A 90 -25.22 12.07 -31.68
C TYR A 90 -25.39 11.99 -33.20
N THR A 91 -26.46 11.37 -33.70
CA THR A 91 -26.77 11.38 -35.14
C THR A 91 -26.93 12.80 -35.66
N SER A 92 -27.71 13.64 -34.97
CA SER A 92 -27.93 15.04 -35.35
C SER A 92 -26.61 15.84 -35.37
N LEU A 93 -25.71 15.56 -34.43
CA LEU A 93 -24.37 16.15 -34.40
C LEU A 93 -23.56 15.76 -35.64
N VAL A 94 -23.46 14.46 -35.95
CA VAL A 94 -22.67 13.99 -37.10
C VAL A 94 -23.26 14.48 -38.43
N GLU A 95 -24.58 14.55 -38.54
CA GLU A 95 -25.25 15.15 -39.70
C GLU A 95 -24.92 16.62 -39.88
N SER A 96 -24.84 17.37 -38.78
CA SER A 96 -24.44 18.77 -38.86
C SER A 96 -23.01 18.92 -39.39
N TYR A 97 -22.09 18.01 -39.06
CA TYR A 97 -20.75 18.00 -39.64
C TYR A 97 -20.79 17.74 -41.15
N LEU A 98 -21.57 16.74 -41.59
CA LEU A 98 -21.72 16.41 -43.00
C LEU A 98 -22.33 17.58 -43.79
N ALA A 99 -23.44 18.15 -43.29
CA ALA A 99 -24.13 19.30 -43.89
C ALA A 99 -23.17 20.48 -44.09
N ARG A 100 -22.32 20.76 -43.10
CA ARG A 100 -21.29 21.79 -43.22
C ARG A 100 -20.24 21.48 -44.29
N LYS A 101 -19.76 20.23 -44.36
CA LYS A 101 -18.79 19.83 -45.40
C LYS A 101 -19.34 19.97 -46.82
N ILE A 102 -20.63 19.74 -47.01
CA ILE A 102 -21.33 19.95 -48.30
C ILE A 102 -21.88 21.37 -48.48
N LYS A 103 -21.45 22.34 -47.64
CA LYS A 103 -21.77 23.78 -47.71
C LYS A 103 -23.26 24.12 -47.51
N GLN A 104 -23.98 23.35 -46.70
CA GLN A 104 -25.37 23.62 -46.29
C GLN A 104 -25.40 24.24 -44.88
N GLU A 105 -24.98 25.49 -44.75
CA GLU A 105 -24.72 26.17 -43.46
C GLU A 105 -25.96 26.22 -42.54
N GLU A 106 -27.11 26.65 -43.06
CA GLU A 106 -28.35 26.79 -42.27
C GLU A 106 -28.87 25.44 -41.77
N ILE A 107 -28.84 24.41 -42.62
CA ILE A 107 -29.22 23.05 -42.25
C ILE A 107 -28.28 22.53 -41.15
N ALA A 108 -26.97 22.74 -41.32
CA ALA A 108 -25.98 22.33 -40.34
C ALA A 108 -26.22 22.99 -38.97
N LYS A 109 -26.58 24.28 -38.96
CA LYS A 109 -26.87 25.03 -37.74
C LYS A 109 -28.11 24.50 -37.01
N VAL A 110 -29.20 24.27 -37.72
CA VAL A 110 -30.45 23.71 -37.15
C VAL A 110 -30.20 22.32 -36.57
N LEU A 111 -29.46 21.47 -37.29
CA LEU A 111 -29.10 20.12 -36.81
C LEU A 111 -28.21 20.18 -35.57
N ASN A 112 -27.27 21.13 -35.51
CA ASN A 112 -26.40 21.29 -34.35
C ASN A 112 -27.15 21.84 -33.12
N ASP A 113 -28.06 22.81 -33.30
CA ASP A 113 -28.92 23.32 -32.22
C ASP A 113 -29.81 22.18 -31.64
N LYS A 114 -30.36 21.33 -32.52
CA LYS A 114 -31.09 20.13 -32.12
C LYS A 114 -30.20 19.11 -31.40
N ALA A 115 -28.96 18.92 -31.85
CA ALA A 115 -28.00 18.04 -31.18
C ALA A 115 -27.69 18.53 -29.76
N ILE A 116 -27.45 19.84 -29.57
CA ILE A 116 -27.22 20.44 -28.25
C ILE A 116 -28.40 20.16 -27.32
N GLN A 117 -29.64 20.39 -27.78
CA GLN A 117 -30.84 20.12 -26.98
C GLN A 117 -30.92 18.65 -26.56
N LEU A 118 -30.91 17.71 -27.51
CA LEU A 118 -31.07 16.29 -27.24
C LEU A 118 -29.95 15.71 -26.37
N LEU A 119 -28.69 16.15 -26.59
CA LEU A 119 -27.54 15.66 -25.82
C LEU A 119 -27.49 16.25 -24.42
N SER A 120 -27.99 17.48 -24.24
CA SER A 120 -28.21 18.08 -22.92
C SER A 120 -29.27 17.33 -22.13
N ASP A 121 -30.43 17.06 -22.73
CA ASP A 121 -31.53 16.31 -22.10
C ASP A 121 -31.08 14.89 -21.70
N ALA A 122 -30.28 14.25 -22.55
CA ALA A 122 -29.72 12.92 -22.29
C ALA A 122 -28.50 12.91 -21.35
N LYS A 123 -28.01 14.09 -20.90
CA LYS A 123 -26.77 14.24 -20.11
C LYS A 123 -25.56 13.56 -20.75
N ASN A 124 -25.49 13.50 -22.08
CA ASN A 124 -24.33 12.97 -22.80
C ASN A 124 -23.29 14.09 -23.00
N TYR A 125 -22.50 14.31 -21.96
CA TYR A 125 -21.59 15.45 -21.90
C TYR A 125 -20.43 15.40 -22.92
N TYR A 126 -20.01 14.21 -23.38
CA TYR A 126 -18.94 14.11 -24.38
C TYR A 126 -19.39 14.71 -25.72
N HIS A 127 -20.49 14.21 -26.27
CA HIS A 127 -21.01 14.73 -27.55
C HIS A 127 -21.60 16.13 -27.40
N LEU A 128 -22.15 16.48 -26.22
CA LEU A 128 -22.60 17.84 -25.94
C LEU A 128 -21.43 18.84 -26.02
N GLY A 129 -20.28 18.50 -25.45
CA GLY A 129 -19.07 19.32 -25.57
C GLY A 129 -18.61 19.49 -27.02
N GLN A 130 -18.67 18.42 -27.81
CA GLN A 130 -18.37 18.47 -29.25
C GLN A 130 -19.36 19.35 -30.02
N ALA A 131 -20.65 19.28 -29.67
CA ALA A 131 -21.70 20.10 -30.27
C ALA A 131 -21.46 21.59 -29.99
N TYR A 132 -21.12 21.97 -28.76
CA TYR A 132 -20.76 23.36 -28.42
C TYR A 132 -19.53 23.86 -29.17
N TYR A 133 -18.45 23.06 -29.25
CA TYR A 133 -17.25 23.45 -30.00
C TYR A 133 -17.55 23.64 -31.49
N GLN A 134 -18.37 22.76 -32.07
CA GLN A 134 -18.83 22.95 -33.44
C GLN A 134 -19.66 24.23 -33.55
N ARG A 135 -20.59 24.48 -32.63
CA ARG A 135 -21.46 25.65 -32.67
C ARG A 135 -20.68 26.96 -32.62
N ALA A 136 -19.58 26.99 -31.85
CA ALA A 136 -18.68 28.14 -31.76
C ALA A 136 -18.15 28.55 -33.14
N THR A 137 -17.87 27.58 -34.01
CA THR A 137 -17.30 27.84 -35.35
C THR A 137 -18.29 28.41 -36.38
N TYR A 138 -19.55 28.67 -36.01
CA TYR A 138 -20.54 29.37 -36.86
C TYR A 138 -20.52 30.88 -36.66
N TYR A 139 -19.86 31.36 -35.62
CA TYR A 139 -19.75 32.78 -35.32
C TYR A 139 -18.41 33.29 -35.78
N ASN A 140 -18.38 34.53 -36.27
CA ASN A 140 -17.12 35.21 -36.53
C ASN A 140 -16.57 35.73 -35.19
N PRO A 141 -15.43 35.21 -34.71
CA PRO A 141 -14.87 35.62 -33.42
C PRO A 141 -14.33 37.07 -33.42
N TYR A 142 -14.31 37.75 -34.57
CA TYR A 142 -13.74 39.09 -34.73
C TYR A 142 -14.77 40.20 -34.86
N ASP A 143 -16.06 39.86 -34.84
CA ASP A 143 -17.14 40.83 -34.69
C ASP A 143 -17.60 40.90 -33.22
N ASP A 144 -18.09 42.06 -32.79
CA ASP A 144 -18.43 42.30 -31.38
C ASP A 144 -19.53 41.38 -30.85
N SER A 145 -20.45 40.96 -31.71
CA SER A 145 -21.56 40.07 -31.33
C SER A 145 -21.17 38.59 -31.31
N GLY A 146 -20.15 38.22 -32.10
CA GLY A 146 -19.68 36.89 -32.34
C GLY A 146 -18.61 36.47 -31.34
N SER A 147 -17.70 37.38 -30.94
CA SER A 147 -16.62 37.02 -30.00
C SER A 147 -17.17 36.50 -28.66
N SER A 148 -18.17 37.19 -28.09
CA SER A 148 -18.80 36.77 -26.83
C SER A 148 -19.45 35.39 -26.93
N LYS A 149 -20.16 35.12 -28.05
CA LYS A 149 -20.79 33.81 -28.30
C LYS A 149 -19.76 32.70 -28.47
N VAL A 150 -18.66 32.96 -29.15
CA VAL A 150 -17.57 31.99 -29.32
C VAL A 150 -16.98 31.61 -27.97
N LEU A 151 -16.67 32.60 -27.12
CA LEU A 151 -16.11 32.37 -25.79
C LEU A 151 -17.09 31.61 -24.87
N ASP A 152 -18.38 31.96 -24.87
CA ASP A 152 -19.42 31.24 -24.12
C ASP A 152 -19.52 29.77 -24.54
N LEU A 153 -19.56 29.49 -25.85
CA LEU A 153 -19.69 28.13 -26.38
C LEU A 153 -18.47 27.26 -26.08
N TYR A 154 -17.25 27.79 -26.22
CA TYR A 154 -16.06 27.04 -25.80
C TYR A 154 -16.03 26.82 -24.28
N THR A 155 -16.51 27.77 -23.47
CA THR A 155 -16.60 27.60 -22.01
C THR A 155 -17.57 26.47 -21.65
N LYS A 156 -18.78 26.47 -22.20
CA LYS A 156 -19.77 25.38 -22.03
C LYS A 156 -19.23 24.03 -22.49
N GLY A 157 -18.52 24.01 -23.61
CA GLY A 157 -17.88 22.78 -24.09
C GLY A 157 -16.81 22.26 -23.13
N ILE A 158 -15.96 23.14 -22.57
CA ILE A 158 -14.97 22.75 -21.55
C ILE A 158 -15.66 22.17 -20.31
N GLU A 159 -16.76 22.77 -19.84
CA GLU A 159 -17.53 22.26 -18.71
C GLU A 159 -18.10 20.86 -18.99
N ALA A 160 -18.65 20.63 -20.17
CA ALA A 160 -19.11 19.31 -20.59
C ALA A 160 -17.95 18.29 -20.63
N PHE A 161 -16.78 18.67 -21.14
CA PHE A 161 -15.60 17.78 -21.14
C PHE A 161 -14.99 17.55 -19.75
N LYS A 162 -15.21 18.44 -18.77
CA LYS A 162 -14.88 18.17 -17.36
C LYS A 162 -15.74 17.05 -16.79
N MET A 163 -17.03 17.03 -17.10
CA MET A 163 -17.96 15.97 -16.63
C MET A 163 -17.59 14.57 -17.15
N THR A 164 -16.85 14.49 -18.27
CA THR A 164 -16.37 13.22 -18.84
C THR A 164 -14.88 12.97 -18.61
N ASN A 165 -14.22 13.85 -17.86
CA ASN A 165 -12.77 13.82 -17.62
C ASN A 165 -11.93 13.75 -18.91
N ASN A 166 -12.41 14.32 -20.02
CA ASN A 166 -11.68 14.35 -21.28
C ASN A 166 -10.68 15.50 -21.30
N VAL A 167 -9.48 15.26 -20.75
CA VAL A 167 -8.43 16.27 -20.55
C VAL A 167 -7.96 16.88 -21.87
N GLU A 168 -7.79 16.08 -22.93
CA GLU A 168 -7.36 16.54 -24.25
C GLU A 168 -8.34 17.58 -24.83
N ARG A 169 -9.64 17.30 -24.75
CA ARG A 169 -10.69 18.20 -25.24
C ARG A 169 -10.79 19.47 -24.39
N GLN A 170 -10.60 19.38 -23.08
CA GLN A 170 -10.50 20.56 -22.21
C GLN A 170 -9.31 21.43 -22.61
N ALA A 171 -8.14 20.82 -22.85
CA ALA A 171 -6.93 21.52 -23.29
C ALA A 171 -7.17 22.24 -24.62
N TYR A 172 -7.81 21.57 -25.58
CA TYR A 172 -8.22 22.18 -26.85
C TYR A 172 -9.15 23.38 -26.64
N GLY A 173 -10.17 23.26 -25.78
CA GLY A 173 -11.06 24.37 -25.45
C GLY A 173 -10.33 25.58 -24.89
N TYR A 174 -9.43 25.38 -23.93
CA TYR A 174 -8.61 26.46 -23.36
C TYR A 174 -7.69 27.10 -24.39
N LYS A 175 -7.15 26.31 -25.34
CA LYS A 175 -6.38 26.84 -26.48
C LYS A 175 -7.25 27.81 -27.29
N ARG A 176 -8.46 27.39 -27.67
CA ARG A 176 -9.40 28.21 -28.45
C ARG A 176 -9.87 29.44 -27.69
N LEU A 177 -10.12 29.34 -26.39
CA LEU A 177 -10.43 30.51 -25.57
C LEU A 177 -9.29 31.53 -25.55
N GLY A 178 -8.03 31.08 -25.59
CA GLY A 178 -6.86 31.95 -25.68
C GLY A 178 -6.72 32.61 -27.05
N GLU A 179 -6.98 31.88 -28.14
CA GLU A 179 -6.95 32.41 -29.51
C GLU A 179 -7.94 33.56 -29.76
N TYR A 180 -9.09 33.55 -29.08
CA TYR A 180 -10.18 34.52 -29.29
C TYR A 180 -10.32 35.56 -28.18
N ASP A 181 -9.39 35.59 -27.23
CA ASP A 181 -9.39 36.58 -26.17
C ASP A 181 -8.79 37.92 -26.66
N ASN A 182 -9.31 39.02 -26.14
CA ASN A 182 -8.91 40.37 -26.53
C ASN A 182 -7.85 40.98 -25.59
N ALA A 183 -7.59 40.36 -24.44
CA ALA A 183 -6.60 40.82 -23.47
C ALA A 183 -5.43 39.84 -23.33
N VAL A 184 -4.20 40.37 -23.36
CA VAL A 184 -2.95 39.58 -23.32
C VAL A 184 -2.84 38.73 -22.06
N GLN A 185 -3.20 39.27 -20.89
CA GLN A 185 -3.05 38.58 -19.61
C GLN A 185 -3.98 37.36 -19.51
N THR A 186 -5.25 37.53 -19.88
CA THR A 186 -6.24 36.45 -19.87
C THR A 186 -5.97 35.43 -20.99
N THR A 187 -5.45 35.88 -22.14
CA THR A 187 -4.93 35.00 -23.21
C THR A 187 -3.86 34.06 -22.66
N LEU A 188 -2.82 34.60 -22.01
CA LEU A 188 -1.72 33.82 -21.46
C LEU A 188 -2.21 32.82 -20.40
N GLU A 189 -3.11 33.22 -19.51
CA GLU A 189 -3.70 32.33 -18.50
C GLU A 189 -4.36 31.10 -19.16
N LYS A 190 -5.21 31.33 -20.16
CA LYS A 190 -5.92 30.27 -20.89
C LYS A 190 -4.96 29.35 -21.65
N LEU A 191 -3.97 29.91 -22.35
CA LEU A 191 -3.00 29.13 -23.11
C LEU A 191 -2.05 28.33 -22.20
N LEU A 192 -1.61 28.89 -21.08
CA LEU A 192 -0.80 28.17 -20.09
C LEU A 192 -1.59 27.01 -19.46
N LYS A 193 -2.89 27.22 -19.20
CA LYS A 193 -3.78 26.16 -18.72
C LYS A 193 -3.96 25.05 -19.77
N SER A 194 -4.13 25.42 -21.04
CA SER A 194 -4.15 24.46 -22.15
C SER A 194 -2.87 23.63 -22.20
N LEU A 195 -1.71 24.28 -22.11
CA LEU A 195 -0.41 23.63 -22.11
C LEU A 195 -0.24 22.67 -20.93
N ALA A 196 -0.67 23.07 -19.73
CA ALA A 196 -0.60 22.24 -18.53
C ALA A 196 -1.43 20.96 -18.67
N LEU A 197 -2.65 21.08 -19.23
CA LEU A 197 -3.53 19.93 -19.48
C LEU A 197 -2.98 19.00 -20.57
N TYR A 198 -2.44 19.52 -21.67
CA TYR A 198 -1.78 18.66 -22.66
C TYR A 198 -0.56 17.94 -22.09
N LYS A 199 0.24 18.63 -21.26
CA LYS A 199 1.40 18.01 -20.60
C LYS A 199 1.02 16.91 -19.61
N SER A 200 -0.10 17.05 -18.89
CA SER A 200 -0.52 16.04 -17.91
C SER A 200 -0.92 14.71 -18.55
N ILE A 201 -1.29 14.71 -19.83
CA ILE A 201 -1.58 13.50 -20.61
C ILE A 201 -0.46 13.13 -21.60
N HIS A 202 0.72 13.74 -21.46
CA HIS A 202 1.88 13.54 -22.35
C HIS A 202 1.56 13.72 -23.85
N TYR A 203 0.64 14.63 -24.17
CA TYR A 203 0.29 14.96 -25.55
C TYR A 203 1.49 15.63 -26.24
N GLN A 204 1.94 15.06 -27.36
CA GLN A 204 3.20 15.46 -27.99
C GLN A 204 3.05 16.68 -28.91
N ALA A 205 1.92 16.82 -29.59
CA ALA A 205 1.69 17.85 -30.61
C ALA A 205 1.24 19.20 -30.01
N VAL A 206 2.08 19.79 -29.14
CA VAL A 206 1.80 21.06 -28.44
C VAL A 206 2.42 22.29 -29.08
N GLN A 207 3.05 22.15 -30.26
CA GLN A 207 3.73 23.24 -30.97
C GLN A 207 2.82 24.46 -31.21
N GLU A 208 1.54 24.24 -31.51
CA GLU A 208 0.57 25.31 -31.73
C GLU A 208 0.30 26.12 -30.45
N VAL A 209 0.22 25.47 -29.30
CA VAL A 209 0.02 26.16 -28.01
C VAL A 209 1.25 27.00 -27.67
N TYR A 210 2.45 26.46 -27.88
CA TYR A 210 3.69 27.21 -27.68
C TYR A 210 3.78 28.43 -28.60
N ASP A 211 3.39 28.29 -29.86
CA ASP A 211 3.37 29.36 -30.84
C ASP A 211 2.39 30.48 -30.43
N LEU A 212 1.17 30.12 -30.01
CA LEU A 212 0.19 31.08 -29.51
C LEU A 212 0.67 31.83 -28.27
N ILE A 213 1.35 31.15 -27.34
CA ILE A 213 1.98 31.81 -26.17
C ILE A 213 3.07 32.77 -26.62
N ALA A 214 3.88 32.39 -27.62
CA ALA A 214 4.91 33.26 -28.18
C ALA A 214 4.31 34.52 -28.81
N VAL A 215 3.22 34.38 -29.56
CA VAL A 215 2.46 35.51 -30.14
C VAL A 215 1.90 36.41 -29.04
N ALA A 216 1.31 35.84 -28.00
CA ALA A 216 0.80 36.63 -26.86
C ALA A 216 1.92 37.45 -26.20
N TYR A 217 3.10 36.86 -26.00
CA TYR A 217 4.27 37.59 -25.49
C TYR A 217 4.86 38.59 -26.47
N LEU A 218 4.77 38.35 -27.78
CA LEU A 218 5.16 39.31 -28.80
C LEU A 218 4.29 40.58 -28.73
N TYR A 219 2.98 40.42 -28.52
CA TYR A 219 2.06 41.55 -28.28
C TYR A 219 2.30 42.23 -26.94
N ASP A 220 2.64 41.47 -25.91
CA ASP A 220 3.08 41.97 -24.60
C ASP A 220 4.43 42.68 -24.66
N THR A 221 5.11 42.71 -25.82
CA THR A 221 6.48 43.20 -26.01
C THR A 221 7.56 42.47 -25.20
N ASN A 222 7.24 41.29 -24.63
CA ASN A 222 8.23 40.40 -24.01
C ASN A 222 9.02 39.62 -25.07
N LEU A 223 9.97 40.26 -25.74
CA LEU A 223 10.70 39.62 -26.84
C LEU A 223 11.54 38.41 -26.37
N GLN A 224 11.96 38.36 -25.11
CA GLN A 224 12.70 37.20 -24.57
C GLN A 224 11.80 35.98 -24.39
N LYS A 225 10.64 36.14 -23.74
CA LYS A 225 9.67 35.03 -23.60
C LYS A 225 9.03 34.64 -24.92
N ALA A 226 8.74 35.61 -25.79
CA ALA A 226 8.23 35.33 -27.13
C ALA A 226 9.21 34.42 -27.88
N LEU A 227 10.50 34.77 -27.88
CA LEU A 227 11.53 33.96 -28.53
C LEU A 227 11.66 32.57 -27.91
N SER A 228 11.68 32.44 -26.58
CA SER A 228 11.83 31.13 -25.93
C SER A 228 10.68 30.18 -26.28
N TYR A 229 9.43 30.66 -26.24
CA TYR A 229 8.26 29.87 -26.60
C TYR A 229 8.20 29.56 -28.11
N ALA A 230 8.58 30.49 -28.98
CA ALA A 230 8.61 30.23 -30.41
C ALA A 230 9.69 29.19 -30.79
N LEU A 231 10.84 29.19 -30.12
CA LEU A 231 11.86 28.15 -30.30
C LEU A 231 11.41 26.79 -29.77
N LEU A 232 10.65 26.74 -28.67
CA LEU A 232 10.02 25.51 -28.19
C LEU A 232 8.98 24.98 -29.20
N ALA A 233 8.18 25.87 -29.78
CA ALA A 233 7.23 25.51 -30.84
C ALA A 233 7.95 24.90 -32.04
N LEU A 234 9.02 25.55 -32.53
CA LEU A 234 9.83 25.05 -33.64
C LEU A 234 10.45 23.70 -33.32
N LYS A 235 11.09 23.55 -32.15
CA LYS A 235 11.69 22.27 -31.74
C LYS A 235 10.65 21.14 -31.68
N THR A 236 9.46 21.43 -31.17
CA THR A 236 8.36 20.44 -31.08
C THR A 236 7.86 20.07 -32.47
N ALA A 237 7.70 21.04 -33.37
CA ALA A 237 7.32 20.82 -34.77
C ALA A 237 8.38 19.99 -35.53
N GLU A 238 9.68 20.23 -35.30
CA GLU A 238 10.77 19.46 -35.90
C GLU A 238 10.79 18.00 -35.41
N LEU A 239 10.53 17.78 -34.12
CA LEU A 239 10.41 16.43 -33.54
C LEU A 239 9.22 15.66 -34.14
N ASP A 240 8.10 16.35 -34.37
CA ASP A 240 6.90 15.79 -35.02
C ASP A 240 7.05 15.66 -36.55
N LYS A 241 8.18 16.11 -37.12
CA LYS A 241 8.41 16.23 -38.57
C LYS A 241 7.25 16.96 -39.27
N ASP A 242 6.74 17.99 -38.61
CA ASP A 242 5.62 18.79 -39.07
C ASP A 242 6.01 19.52 -40.36
N THR A 243 5.29 19.26 -41.45
CA THR A 243 5.46 19.95 -42.74
C THR A 243 4.25 20.83 -43.06
N THR A 244 3.39 21.12 -42.09
CA THR A 244 2.12 21.79 -42.30
C THR A 244 2.23 23.31 -42.27
N MET A 245 1.12 23.99 -42.54
CA MET A 245 1.01 25.45 -42.37
C MET A 245 1.26 25.90 -40.91
N GLN A 246 1.21 24.99 -39.93
CA GLN A 246 1.63 25.31 -38.56
C GLN A 246 3.13 25.63 -38.49
N LEU A 247 3.98 24.84 -39.15
CA LEU A 247 5.41 25.16 -39.25
C LEU A 247 5.65 26.49 -39.99
N CYS A 248 4.83 26.80 -40.99
CA CYS A 248 4.86 28.10 -41.67
C CYS A 248 4.57 29.25 -40.68
N ALA A 249 3.51 29.13 -39.86
CA ALA A 249 3.15 30.12 -38.85
C ALA A 249 4.26 30.32 -37.81
N ILE A 250 4.82 29.23 -37.26
CA ILE A 250 5.92 29.29 -36.29
C ILE A 250 7.13 30.04 -36.84
N ASN A 251 7.55 29.72 -38.08
CA ASN A 251 8.67 30.40 -38.72
C ASN A 251 8.34 31.87 -39.00
N ASN A 252 7.10 32.20 -39.40
CA ASN A 252 6.68 33.59 -39.57
C ASN A 252 6.75 34.37 -38.24
N HIS A 253 6.27 33.80 -37.14
CA HIS A 253 6.34 34.43 -35.82
C HIS A 253 7.77 34.61 -35.33
N LEU A 254 8.65 33.61 -35.52
CA LEU A 254 10.09 33.77 -35.27
C LEU A 254 10.67 34.92 -36.10
N GLY A 255 10.33 34.98 -37.39
CA GLY A 255 10.72 36.06 -38.28
C GLY A 255 10.33 37.44 -37.75
N LEU A 256 9.10 37.59 -37.25
CA LEU A 256 8.59 38.83 -36.65
C LEU A 256 9.26 39.15 -35.31
N ILE A 257 9.50 38.16 -34.45
CA ILE A 257 10.21 38.34 -33.17
C ILE A 257 11.62 38.88 -33.44
N PHE A 258 12.36 38.25 -34.36
CA PHE A 258 13.68 38.75 -34.76
C PHE A 258 13.63 40.12 -35.44
N TYR A 259 12.60 40.39 -36.25
CA TYR A 259 12.37 41.72 -36.85
C TYR A 259 12.21 42.79 -35.76
N ARG A 260 11.42 42.52 -34.72
CA ARG A 260 11.23 43.43 -33.57
C ARG A 260 12.49 43.59 -32.72
N LYS A 261 13.33 42.56 -32.67
CA LYS A 261 14.66 42.61 -32.05
C LYS A 261 15.71 43.33 -32.91
N HIS A 262 15.36 43.81 -34.10
CA HIS A 262 16.26 44.43 -35.08
C HIS A 262 17.35 43.47 -35.61
N ASP A 263 17.14 42.15 -35.45
CA ASP A 263 17.97 41.11 -36.03
C ASP A 263 17.39 40.69 -37.39
N TYR A 264 17.56 41.57 -38.38
CA TYR A 264 16.97 41.40 -39.70
C TYR A 264 17.54 40.21 -40.47
N LYS A 265 18.75 39.75 -40.12
CA LYS A 265 19.37 38.57 -40.73
C LYS A 265 18.60 37.30 -40.33
N ASN A 266 18.41 37.08 -39.03
CA ASN A 266 17.61 35.96 -38.55
C ASN A 266 16.13 36.10 -38.93
N SER A 267 15.60 37.32 -38.91
CA SER A 267 14.24 37.61 -39.39
C SER A 267 14.02 37.10 -40.82
N THR A 268 14.91 37.49 -41.74
CA THR A 268 14.86 37.06 -43.14
C THR A 268 14.98 35.54 -43.27
N PHE A 269 15.90 34.91 -42.52
CA PHE A 269 16.07 33.46 -42.53
C PHE A 269 14.77 32.71 -42.20
N TYR A 270 14.09 33.10 -41.14
CA TYR A 270 12.84 32.44 -40.73
C TYR A 270 11.68 32.77 -41.68
N PHE A 271 11.57 33.99 -42.20
CA PHE A 271 10.56 34.29 -43.22
C PHE A 271 10.75 33.49 -44.51
N VAL A 272 11.99 33.27 -44.95
CA VAL A 272 12.28 32.44 -46.13
C VAL A 272 11.90 30.97 -45.88
N LYS A 273 12.14 30.44 -44.68
CA LYS A 273 11.65 29.10 -44.29
C LYS A 273 10.13 29.00 -44.35
N ALA A 274 9.43 30.01 -43.82
CA ALA A 274 7.98 30.08 -43.90
C ALA A 274 7.50 30.15 -45.36
N LEU A 275 8.17 30.96 -46.20
CA LEU A 275 7.79 31.17 -47.60
C LEU A 275 7.85 29.85 -48.38
N LYS A 276 8.90 29.06 -48.20
CA LYS A 276 9.03 27.74 -48.83
C LYS A 276 7.87 26.80 -48.48
N THR A 277 7.39 26.86 -47.24
CA THR A 277 6.24 26.07 -46.79
C THR A 277 4.95 26.58 -47.46
N ALA A 278 4.72 27.89 -47.45
CA ALA A 278 3.56 28.50 -48.09
C ALA A 278 3.50 28.21 -49.61
N GLU A 279 4.64 28.23 -50.30
CA GLU A 279 4.76 27.84 -51.72
C GLU A 279 4.38 26.37 -51.95
N THR A 280 4.76 25.48 -51.04
CA THR A 280 4.39 24.05 -51.13
C THR A 280 2.87 23.85 -51.04
N TYR A 281 2.19 24.70 -50.28
CA TYR A 281 0.74 24.68 -50.09
C TYR A 281 -0.03 25.54 -51.11
N ASN A 282 0.66 26.27 -52.00
CA ASN A 282 0.08 27.26 -52.91
C ASN A 282 -0.82 28.30 -52.20
N ASP A 283 -0.50 28.68 -50.95
CA ASP A 283 -1.21 29.74 -50.23
C ASP A 283 -0.69 31.11 -50.65
N VAL A 284 -1.31 31.65 -51.70
CA VAL A 284 -0.92 32.92 -52.33
C VAL A 284 -0.93 34.09 -51.33
N ASN A 285 -1.91 34.15 -50.43
CA ASN A 285 -2.02 35.24 -49.46
C ASN A 285 -0.83 35.21 -48.47
N THR A 286 -0.52 34.02 -47.95
CA THR A 286 0.62 33.84 -47.04
C THR A 286 1.95 34.09 -47.75
N ILE A 287 2.10 33.65 -49.00
CA ILE A 287 3.27 33.93 -49.84
C ILE A 287 3.52 35.43 -49.97
N TYR A 288 2.48 36.20 -50.28
CA TYR A 288 2.59 37.66 -50.38
C TYR A 288 2.95 38.32 -49.06
N PHE A 289 2.29 37.92 -47.98
CA PHE A 289 2.58 38.46 -46.66
C PHE A 289 4.05 38.24 -46.25
N LEU A 290 4.56 37.04 -46.48
CA LEU A 290 5.95 36.70 -46.20
C LEU A 290 6.92 37.45 -47.12
N CYS A 291 6.58 37.60 -48.40
CA CYS A 291 7.36 38.41 -49.33
C CYS A 291 7.50 39.86 -48.86
N VAL A 292 6.42 40.44 -48.32
CA VAL A 292 6.41 41.80 -47.78
C VAL A 292 7.33 41.92 -46.56
N ASN A 293 7.27 40.94 -45.67
CA ASN A 293 8.13 40.90 -44.48
C ASN A 293 9.62 40.73 -44.85
N ILE A 294 9.93 39.89 -45.83
CA ILE A 294 11.28 39.71 -46.36
C ILE A 294 11.77 40.99 -47.02
N ALA A 295 10.97 41.60 -47.90
CA ALA A 295 11.32 42.84 -48.59
C ALA A 295 11.60 43.98 -47.60
N ASN A 296 10.76 44.14 -46.58
CA ASN A 296 11.00 45.12 -45.52
C ASN A 296 12.28 44.80 -44.71
N SER A 297 12.58 43.53 -44.43
CA SER A 297 13.82 43.13 -43.75
C SER A 297 15.07 43.49 -44.58
N TYR A 298 15.02 43.29 -45.90
CA TYR A 298 16.08 43.74 -46.81
C TYR A 298 16.19 45.27 -46.87
N LEU A 299 15.07 45.99 -46.88
CA LEU A 299 15.10 47.46 -46.88
C LEU A 299 15.72 48.03 -45.59
N ASN A 300 15.50 47.39 -44.42
CA ASN A 300 16.11 47.80 -43.16
C ASN A 300 17.60 47.46 -43.06
N THR A 301 18.10 46.54 -43.89
CA THR A 301 19.53 46.20 -43.97
C THR A 301 20.23 46.86 -45.16
N GLU A 302 19.61 47.90 -45.74
CA GLU A 302 20.12 48.65 -46.90
C GLU A 302 20.40 47.76 -48.13
N GLN A 303 19.58 46.72 -48.35
CA GLN A 303 19.65 45.80 -49.49
C GLN A 303 18.44 45.93 -50.45
N PRO A 304 18.19 47.12 -51.05
CA PRO A 304 17.01 47.34 -51.89
C PRO A 304 16.99 46.49 -53.18
N ILE A 305 18.14 46.04 -53.68
CA ILE A 305 18.22 45.13 -54.84
C ILE A 305 17.66 43.75 -54.49
N ALA A 306 17.98 43.23 -53.31
CA ALA A 306 17.43 41.95 -52.83
C ALA A 306 15.92 42.05 -52.60
N ALA A 307 15.46 43.15 -52.00
CA ALA A 307 14.03 43.45 -51.83
C ALA A 307 13.28 43.50 -53.18
N LYS A 308 13.87 44.15 -54.19
CA LYS A 308 13.32 44.19 -55.56
C LYS A 308 13.21 42.79 -56.16
N ARG A 309 14.29 42.01 -56.08
CA ARG A 309 14.37 40.67 -56.67
C ARG A 309 13.30 39.74 -56.11
N ILE A 310 13.16 39.66 -54.79
CA ILE A 310 12.15 38.77 -54.18
C ILE A 310 10.74 39.18 -54.54
N LEU A 311 10.44 40.49 -54.53
CA LEU A 311 9.11 41.00 -54.87
C LEU A 311 8.76 40.70 -56.34
N GLN A 312 9.69 40.93 -57.26
CA GLN A 312 9.49 40.61 -58.69
C GLN A 312 9.35 39.10 -58.93
N GLN A 313 10.12 38.27 -58.24
CA GLN A 313 10.04 36.82 -58.34
C GLN A 313 8.65 36.32 -57.91
N VAL A 314 8.15 36.79 -56.76
CA VAL A 314 6.83 36.40 -56.25
C VAL A 314 5.72 36.89 -57.17
N LEU A 315 5.77 38.14 -57.63
CA LEU A 315 4.77 38.70 -58.55
C LEU A 315 4.75 38.03 -59.93
N GLY A 316 5.91 37.59 -60.42
CA GLY A 316 6.02 36.88 -61.69
C GLY A 316 5.41 35.48 -61.63
N LYS A 317 5.55 34.78 -60.49
CA LYS A 317 5.03 33.42 -60.29
C LYS A 317 3.58 33.40 -59.80
N TYR A 318 3.22 34.35 -58.96
CA TYR A 318 1.89 34.52 -58.38
C TYR A 318 1.44 35.95 -58.67
N PRO A 319 0.67 36.20 -59.74
CA PRO A 319 0.15 37.53 -60.06
C PRO A 319 -0.89 37.98 -59.03
N ALA A 320 -0.88 39.28 -58.70
CA ALA A 320 -1.82 39.82 -57.72
C ALA A 320 -3.26 39.71 -58.27
N PRO A 321 -4.26 39.27 -57.47
CA PRO A 321 -5.64 39.27 -57.91
C PRO A 321 -6.07 40.70 -58.25
N LYS A 322 -6.65 40.91 -59.44
CA LYS A 322 -7.00 42.25 -59.96
C LYS A 322 -7.91 43.06 -59.04
N ASN A 323 -8.62 42.42 -58.12
CA ASN A 323 -9.59 43.04 -57.22
C ASN A 323 -9.15 43.07 -55.75
N ASP A 324 -7.92 42.66 -55.41
CA ASP A 324 -7.41 42.74 -54.04
C ASP A 324 -6.79 44.12 -53.77
N MET A 325 -7.55 44.97 -53.09
CA MET A 325 -7.13 46.33 -52.76
C MET A 325 -5.95 46.36 -51.79
N ASP A 326 -5.96 45.53 -50.75
CA ASP A 326 -4.92 45.54 -49.72
C ASP A 326 -3.60 45.05 -50.30
N LEU A 327 -3.64 43.99 -51.10
CA LEU A 327 -2.45 43.45 -51.73
C LEU A 327 -1.86 44.40 -52.78
N SER A 328 -2.71 44.98 -53.62
CA SER A 328 -2.30 45.97 -54.61
C SER A 328 -1.65 47.18 -53.94
N ARG A 329 -2.24 47.68 -52.85
CA ARG A 329 -1.68 48.79 -52.06
C ARG A 329 -0.30 48.46 -51.51
N ILE A 330 -0.17 47.35 -50.77
CA ILE A 330 1.09 46.94 -50.12
C ILE A 330 2.21 46.71 -51.15
N THR A 331 1.87 46.16 -52.32
CA THR A 331 2.84 45.93 -53.39
C THR A 331 3.37 47.24 -53.98
N ASN A 332 2.46 48.19 -54.29
CA ASN A 332 2.85 49.51 -54.78
C ASN A 332 3.68 50.27 -53.74
N GLU A 333 3.28 50.22 -52.47
CA GLU A 333 4.01 50.77 -51.34
C GLU A 333 5.48 50.30 -51.31
N LEU A 334 5.70 48.99 -51.41
CA LEU A 334 7.04 48.41 -51.42
C LEU A 334 7.86 48.86 -52.62
N PHE A 335 7.29 48.88 -53.83
CA PHE A 335 8.00 49.37 -55.00
C PHE A 335 8.40 50.84 -54.86
N VAL A 336 7.51 51.68 -54.31
CA VAL A 336 7.86 53.08 -54.02
C VAL A 336 9.04 53.15 -53.05
N LYS A 337 9.02 52.40 -51.95
CA LYS A 337 10.14 52.36 -50.98
C LYS A 337 11.44 51.88 -51.62
N ILE A 338 11.38 50.80 -52.40
CA ILE A 338 12.53 50.20 -53.11
C ILE A 338 13.14 51.20 -54.09
N TYR A 339 12.34 51.78 -54.98
CA TYR A 339 12.84 52.71 -55.98
C TYR A 339 13.30 54.04 -55.38
N THR A 340 12.70 54.49 -54.28
CA THR A 340 13.20 55.62 -53.48
C THR A 340 14.60 55.32 -52.94
N LYS A 341 14.82 54.15 -52.34
CA LYS A 341 16.13 53.73 -51.80
C LYS A 341 17.19 53.53 -52.89
N LEU A 342 16.80 53.06 -54.07
CA LEU A 342 17.67 52.92 -55.24
C LEU A 342 17.96 54.25 -55.96
N ASN A 343 17.32 55.35 -55.56
CA ASN A 343 17.33 56.63 -56.27
C ASN A 343 16.88 56.51 -57.75
N GLN A 344 15.98 55.56 -58.05
CA GLN A 344 15.44 55.28 -59.39
C GLN A 344 14.03 55.85 -59.54
N ILE A 345 13.91 57.17 -59.43
CA ILE A 345 12.63 57.88 -59.33
C ILE A 345 11.71 57.63 -60.53
N GLY A 346 12.25 57.58 -61.74
CA GLY A 346 11.48 57.30 -62.96
C GLY A 346 10.75 55.96 -62.89
N ASN A 347 11.42 54.91 -62.39
CA ASN A 347 10.83 53.58 -62.24
C ASN A 347 9.82 53.51 -61.09
N GLY A 348 9.97 54.33 -60.06
CA GLY A 348 9.06 54.39 -58.92
C GLY A 348 7.77 55.17 -59.18
N ARG A 349 7.78 56.11 -60.13
CA ARG A 349 6.66 57.03 -60.39
C ARG A 349 5.33 56.32 -60.73
N PRO A 350 5.27 55.28 -61.59
CA PRO A 350 4.02 54.56 -61.86
C PRO A 350 3.40 53.94 -60.60
N TYR A 351 4.24 53.38 -59.72
CA TYR A 351 3.78 52.78 -58.45
C TYR A 351 3.31 53.83 -57.45
N ALA A 352 3.96 54.99 -57.42
CA ALA A 352 3.54 56.12 -56.59
C ALA A 352 2.18 56.68 -57.05
N GLU A 353 1.95 56.77 -58.36
CA GLU A 353 0.67 57.19 -58.95
C GLU A 353 -0.45 56.16 -58.71
N ALA A 354 -0.13 54.87 -58.82
CA ALA A 354 -1.04 53.79 -58.49
C ALA A 354 -1.45 53.81 -57.01
N LEU A 355 -0.49 53.94 -56.09
CA LEU A 355 -0.75 54.05 -54.65
C LEU A 355 -1.68 55.23 -54.34
N ARG A 356 -1.37 56.41 -54.88
CA ARG A 356 -2.23 57.60 -54.75
C ARG A 356 -3.66 57.36 -55.26
N THR A 357 -3.81 56.66 -56.37
CA THR A 357 -5.13 56.36 -56.96
C THR A 357 -5.93 55.42 -56.07
N ILE A 358 -5.28 54.41 -55.48
CA ILE A 358 -5.89 53.50 -54.49
C ILE A 358 -6.35 54.29 -53.27
N ASP A 359 -5.48 55.14 -52.70
CA ASP A 359 -5.80 55.93 -51.51
C ASP A 359 -6.99 56.87 -51.73
N LEU A 360 -7.07 57.51 -52.90
CA LEU A 360 -8.20 58.37 -53.26
C LEU A 360 -9.49 57.57 -53.42
N LYS A 361 -9.44 56.44 -54.13
CA LYS A 361 -10.61 55.59 -54.39
C LYS A 361 -11.17 54.94 -53.12
N TYR A 362 -10.31 54.61 -52.16
CA TYR A 362 -10.68 53.84 -50.96
C TYR A 362 -10.50 54.60 -49.65
N LYS A 363 -10.33 55.93 -49.69
CA LYS A 363 -10.07 56.78 -48.51
C LYS A 363 -10.97 56.48 -47.31
N ASN A 364 -12.27 56.27 -47.54
CA ASN A 364 -13.26 56.03 -46.48
C ASN A 364 -13.24 54.60 -45.92
N LYS A 365 -12.55 53.67 -46.61
CA LYS A 365 -12.37 52.26 -46.17
C LYS A 365 -11.00 52.04 -45.51
N LEU A 366 -10.05 52.94 -45.71
CA LEU A 366 -8.71 52.85 -45.12
C LEU A 366 -8.74 53.34 -43.68
N ASN A 367 -8.02 52.64 -42.80
CA ASN A 367 -7.80 53.14 -41.46
C ASN A 367 -6.80 54.32 -41.49
N VAL A 368 -6.86 55.19 -40.46
CA VAL A 368 -6.04 56.40 -40.39
C VAL A 368 -4.54 56.07 -40.40
N ALA A 369 -4.14 54.94 -39.80
CA ALA A 369 -2.74 54.51 -39.73
C ALA A 369 -2.15 54.20 -41.12
N LYS A 370 -2.88 53.47 -41.98
CA LYS A 370 -2.47 53.18 -43.37
C LYS A 370 -2.26 54.47 -44.15
N LEU A 371 -3.21 55.42 -44.05
CA LEU A 371 -3.10 56.73 -44.71
C LEU A 371 -1.89 57.54 -44.24
N ILE A 372 -1.56 57.51 -42.94
CA ILE A 372 -0.36 58.16 -42.41
C ILE A 372 0.91 57.55 -43.03
N GLU A 373 0.99 56.21 -43.06
CA GLU A 373 2.13 55.49 -43.63
C GLU A 373 2.33 55.78 -45.12
N ASP A 374 1.26 55.71 -45.91
CA ASP A 374 1.30 55.98 -47.35
C ASP A 374 1.74 57.43 -47.62
N ASN A 375 1.23 58.40 -46.85
CA ASN A 375 1.66 59.81 -46.94
C ASN A 375 3.16 59.98 -46.61
N PHE A 376 3.69 59.27 -45.60
CA PHE A 376 5.12 59.31 -45.29
C PHE A 376 5.97 58.76 -46.43
N ILE A 377 5.53 57.68 -47.05
CA ILE A 377 6.24 57.02 -48.14
C ILE A 377 6.24 57.92 -49.38
N MET A 378 5.09 58.48 -49.73
CA MET A 378 4.96 59.44 -50.83
C MET A 378 5.81 60.70 -50.59
N SER A 379 5.82 61.22 -49.36
CA SER A 379 6.66 62.38 -49.02
C SER A 379 8.16 62.07 -49.19
N LYS A 380 8.63 60.91 -48.71
CA LYS A 380 10.03 60.46 -48.90
C LYS A 380 10.36 60.26 -50.39
N PHE A 381 9.43 59.72 -51.16
CA PHE A 381 9.60 59.54 -52.61
C PHE A 381 9.77 60.89 -53.32
N TYR A 382 8.89 61.86 -53.07
CA TYR A 382 8.99 63.18 -53.69
C TYR A 382 10.18 64.00 -53.19
N LEU A 383 10.63 63.77 -51.95
CA LEU A 383 11.87 64.35 -51.45
C LEU A 383 13.07 63.83 -52.26
N ALA A 384 13.14 62.53 -52.52
CA ALA A 384 14.18 61.93 -53.37
C ALA A 384 14.05 62.37 -54.84
N ALA A 385 12.83 62.61 -55.31
CA ALA A 385 12.54 63.20 -56.63
C ALA A 385 12.86 64.70 -56.74
N GLN A 386 13.43 65.32 -55.69
CA GLN A 386 13.69 66.77 -55.59
C GLN A 386 12.45 67.65 -55.78
N SER A 387 11.26 67.07 -55.68
CA SER A 387 9.97 67.74 -55.82
C SER A 387 9.51 68.22 -54.45
N PHE A 388 10.22 69.22 -53.89
CA PHE A 388 10.07 69.62 -52.49
C PHE A 388 8.67 70.13 -52.14
N GLY A 389 7.95 70.74 -53.08
CA GLY A 389 6.54 71.14 -52.90
C GLY A 389 5.65 69.94 -52.60
N GLN A 390 5.65 68.94 -53.50
CA GLN A 390 4.87 67.71 -53.32
C GLN A 390 5.29 66.94 -52.05
N ALA A 391 6.59 66.87 -51.76
CA ALA A 391 7.09 66.25 -50.53
C ALA A 391 6.48 66.92 -49.29
N THR A 392 6.38 68.25 -49.29
CA THR A 392 5.78 69.04 -48.22
C THR A 392 4.28 68.80 -48.11
N ASP A 393 3.57 68.71 -49.23
CA ASP A 393 2.12 68.50 -49.24
C ASP A 393 1.73 67.16 -48.60
N TYR A 394 2.40 66.07 -48.99
CA TYR A 394 2.17 64.75 -48.38
C TYR A 394 2.57 64.72 -46.90
N MET A 395 3.67 65.40 -46.53
CA MET A 395 4.06 65.54 -45.14
C MET A 395 2.98 66.29 -44.34
N LYS A 396 2.41 67.39 -44.85
CA LYS A 396 1.32 68.14 -44.18
C LYS A 396 0.06 67.28 -44.01
N LYS A 397 -0.32 66.50 -45.02
CA LYS A 397 -1.43 65.53 -44.90
C LYS A 397 -1.21 64.55 -43.75
N SER A 398 0.01 64.03 -43.60
CA SER A 398 0.34 63.17 -42.46
C SER A 398 0.26 63.92 -41.13
N GLU A 399 0.75 65.16 -41.07
CA GLU A 399 0.69 66.01 -39.87
C GLU A 399 -0.74 66.29 -39.41
N GLU A 400 -1.65 66.60 -40.33
CA GLU A 400 -3.07 66.83 -40.02
C GLU A 400 -3.74 65.58 -39.44
N LEU A 401 -3.43 64.39 -39.99
CA LEU A 401 -3.94 63.12 -39.48
C LEU A 401 -3.34 62.81 -38.09
N LEU A 402 -2.08 63.15 -37.87
CA LEU A 402 -1.36 62.92 -36.62
C LEU A 402 -1.77 63.88 -35.51
N ALA A 403 -2.19 65.10 -35.82
CA ALA A 403 -2.74 66.04 -34.84
C ALA A 403 -3.95 65.45 -34.10
N LYS A 404 -4.77 64.65 -34.80
CA LYS A 404 -5.96 64.01 -34.23
C LYS A 404 -5.71 62.62 -33.65
N ASN A 405 -4.77 61.85 -34.23
CA ASN A 405 -4.66 60.41 -33.98
C ASN A 405 -3.22 59.87 -33.79
N GLY A 406 -2.21 60.73 -33.81
CA GLY A 406 -0.80 60.32 -33.91
C GLY A 406 -0.18 59.79 -32.62
N THR A 407 0.69 58.78 -32.76
CA THR A 407 1.52 58.28 -31.66
C THR A 407 2.79 59.09 -31.46
N ALA A 408 3.50 58.87 -30.35
CA ALA A 408 4.85 59.40 -30.17
C ALA A 408 5.80 58.94 -31.29
N TYR A 409 5.70 57.69 -31.75
CA TYR A 409 6.49 57.16 -32.87
C TYR A 409 6.19 57.89 -34.18
N ASP A 410 4.91 58.09 -34.49
CA ASP A 410 4.52 58.79 -35.71
C ASP A 410 4.96 60.26 -35.68
N ARG A 411 4.83 60.91 -34.51
CA ARG A 411 5.34 62.27 -34.30
C ARG A 411 6.85 62.33 -34.47
N SER A 412 7.58 61.35 -33.95
CA SER A 412 9.02 61.23 -34.17
C SER A 412 9.34 61.10 -35.67
N ALA A 413 8.66 60.21 -36.38
CA ALA A 413 8.83 60.04 -37.83
C ALA A 413 8.52 61.33 -38.61
N LEU A 414 7.50 62.08 -38.21
CA LEU A 414 7.14 63.37 -38.80
C LEU A 414 8.25 64.41 -38.62
N TYR A 415 8.77 64.58 -37.41
CA TYR A 415 9.86 65.55 -37.17
C TYR A 415 11.16 65.16 -37.88
N SER A 416 11.46 63.86 -37.99
CA SER A 416 12.57 63.38 -38.81
C SER A 416 12.39 63.72 -40.28
N LEU A 417 11.18 63.54 -40.82
CA LEU A 417 10.87 63.89 -42.21
C LEU A 417 10.91 65.40 -42.45
N LYS A 418 10.35 66.21 -41.54
CA LYS A 418 10.41 67.67 -41.57
C LYS A 418 11.85 68.18 -41.59
N PHE A 419 12.70 67.65 -40.72
CA PHE A 419 14.13 67.92 -40.69
C PHE A 419 14.77 67.67 -42.06
N ARG A 420 14.51 66.51 -42.68
CA ARG A 420 15.08 66.15 -43.99
C ARG A 420 14.58 67.06 -45.11
N ILE A 421 13.30 67.42 -45.13
CA ILE A 421 12.71 68.31 -46.14
C ILE A 421 13.31 69.72 -46.02
N ASP A 422 13.35 70.28 -44.81
CA ASP A 422 13.88 71.63 -44.61
C ASP A 422 15.38 71.71 -44.88
N THR A 423 16.14 70.66 -44.53
CA THR A 423 17.55 70.55 -44.91
C THR A 423 17.71 70.57 -46.43
N ALA A 424 16.90 69.79 -47.16
CA ALA A 424 16.96 69.73 -48.62
C ALA A 424 16.57 71.06 -49.30
N LYS A 425 15.72 71.87 -48.66
CA LYS A 425 15.35 73.23 -49.10
C LYS A 425 16.36 74.31 -48.70
N GLY A 426 17.36 74.00 -47.89
CA GLY A 426 18.31 74.98 -47.33
C GLY A 426 17.80 75.74 -46.10
N ASN A 427 16.67 75.35 -45.53
CA ASN A 427 16.05 75.99 -44.35
C ASN A 427 16.67 75.47 -43.04
N TYR A 428 17.98 75.62 -42.86
CA TYR A 428 18.73 74.96 -41.78
C TYR A 428 18.24 75.32 -40.36
N ARG A 429 17.77 76.56 -40.13
CA ARG A 429 17.22 76.97 -38.84
C ARG A 429 15.98 76.14 -38.44
N SER A 430 15.05 75.96 -39.38
CA SER A 430 13.84 75.15 -39.17
C SER A 430 14.20 73.67 -39.04
N ALA A 431 15.15 73.20 -39.87
CA ALA A 431 15.65 71.83 -39.79
C ALA A 431 16.20 71.50 -38.38
N VAL A 432 17.06 72.36 -37.81
CA VAL A 432 17.62 72.17 -36.46
C VAL A 432 16.51 72.12 -35.40
N GLN A 433 15.48 72.97 -35.49
CA GLN A 433 14.34 72.92 -34.57
C GLN A 433 13.60 71.57 -34.66
N HIS A 434 13.37 71.07 -35.86
CA HIS A 434 12.75 69.76 -36.06
C HIS A 434 13.63 68.60 -35.54
N LEU A 435 14.94 68.69 -35.67
CA LEU A 435 15.87 67.71 -35.08
C LEU A 435 15.82 67.70 -33.55
N ILE A 436 15.75 68.87 -32.91
CA ILE A 436 15.61 68.99 -31.45
C ILE A 436 14.29 68.33 -30.99
N HIS A 437 13.18 68.60 -31.68
CA HIS A 437 11.90 67.95 -31.38
C HIS A 437 11.95 66.44 -31.57
N PHE A 438 12.59 65.97 -32.65
CA PHE A 438 12.81 64.55 -32.90
C PHE A 438 13.56 63.88 -31.74
N ASN A 439 14.68 64.46 -31.31
CA ASN A 439 15.49 63.92 -30.21
C ASN A 439 14.72 63.90 -28.89
N LYS A 440 14.02 64.99 -28.54
CA LYS A 440 13.20 65.05 -27.32
C LYS A 440 12.13 63.95 -27.28
N ILE A 441 11.50 63.67 -28.42
CA ILE A 441 10.50 62.58 -28.52
C ILE A 441 11.19 61.22 -28.43
N GLN A 442 12.36 61.03 -29.05
CA GLN A 442 13.13 59.79 -28.94
C GLN A 442 13.52 59.48 -27.50
N ASP A 443 14.01 60.47 -26.75
CA ASP A 443 14.36 60.33 -25.33
C ASP A 443 13.13 59.95 -24.49
N SER A 444 11.99 60.59 -24.76
CA SER A 444 10.73 60.23 -24.09
C SER A 444 10.27 58.81 -24.42
N ILE A 445 10.33 58.38 -25.68
CA ILE A 445 10.00 57.00 -26.10
C ILE A 445 10.95 55.99 -25.45
N PHE A 446 12.23 56.33 -25.34
CA PHE A 446 13.24 55.48 -24.70
C PHE A 446 12.97 55.31 -23.20
N ASN A 447 12.70 56.41 -22.49
CA ASN A 447 12.38 56.38 -21.07
C ASN A 447 11.06 55.65 -20.81
N GLU A 448 10.03 55.85 -21.63
CA GLU A 448 8.76 55.12 -21.55
C GLU A 448 8.98 53.61 -21.76
N ARG A 449 9.78 53.22 -22.77
CA ARG A 449 10.14 51.81 -22.99
C ARG A 449 10.84 51.19 -21.79
N LYS A 450 11.84 51.88 -21.21
CA LYS A 450 12.53 51.42 -20.00
C LYS A 450 11.57 51.26 -18.82
N ALA A 451 10.66 52.21 -18.62
CA ALA A 451 9.68 52.15 -17.54
C ALA A 451 8.72 50.96 -17.70
N VAL A 452 8.20 50.73 -18.92
CA VAL A 452 7.36 49.56 -19.23
C VAL A 452 8.11 48.26 -19.02
N GLU A 453 9.36 48.17 -19.48
CA GLU A 453 10.19 46.96 -19.33
C GLU A 453 10.52 46.67 -17.86
N PHE A 454 10.81 47.71 -17.07
CA PHE A 454 10.99 47.59 -15.63
C PHE A 454 9.73 47.12 -14.90
N GLN A 455 8.57 47.75 -15.15
CA GLN A 455 7.29 47.33 -14.58
C GLN A 455 6.95 45.88 -14.92
N LYS A 456 7.22 45.49 -16.17
CA LYS A 456 7.01 44.13 -16.64
C LYS A 456 7.89 43.11 -15.90
N GLN A 457 9.17 43.42 -15.68
CA GLN A 457 10.07 42.57 -14.89
C GLN A 457 9.59 42.45 -13.44
N GLN A 458 9.10 43.54 -12.84
CA GLN A 458 8.54 43.53 -11.49
C GLN A 458 7.28 42.64 -11.40
N VAL A 459 6.33 42.79 -12.33
CA VAL A 459 5.14 41.93 -12.40
C VAL A 459 5.51 40.46 -12.59
N GLN A 460 6.50 40.17 -13.45
CA GLN A 460 6.97 38.81 -13.65
C GLN A 460 7.58 38.22 -12.38
N TYR A 461 8.44 38.97 -11.70
CA TYR A 461 9.05 38.56 -10.43
C TYR A 461 7.98 38.28 -9.35
N GLU A 462 6.99 39.16 -9.22
CA GLU A 462 5.87 38.96 -8.30
C GLU A 462 5.03 37.73 -8.65
N THR A 463 4.81 37.48 -9.93
CA THR A 463 4.07 36.30 -10.42
C THR A 463 4.85 35.02 -10.12
N GLU A 464 6.15 34.97 -10.42
CA GLU A 464 7.00 33.81 -10.12
C GLU A 464 7.06 33.52 -8.61
N LYS A 465 7.12 34.57 -7.77
CA LYS A 465 7.04 34.43 -6.32
C LYS A 465 5.70 33.82 -5.86
N LYS A 466 4.58 34.27 -6.43
CA LYS A 466 3.25 33.70 -6.14
C LYS A 466 3.13 32.25 -6.61
N ASP A 467 3.63 31.91 -7.79
CA ASP A 467 3.64 30.53 -8.30
C ASP A 467 4.46 29.59 -7.41
N GLN A 468 5.60 30.05 -6.89
CA GLN A 468 6.38 29.29 -5.91
C GLN A 468 5.60 29.09 -4.59
N GLN A 469 4.89 30.12 -4.11
CA GLN A 469 4.03 29.99 -2.94
C GLN A 469 2.88 28.99 -3.16
N ILE A 470 2.25 29.02 -4.34
CA ILE A 470 1.18 28.06 -4.69
C ILE A 470 1.74 26.62 -4.69
N LYS A 471 2.92 26.40 -5.29
CA LYS A 471 3.57 25.07 -5.25
C LYS A 471 3.85 24.60 -3.83
N LEU A 472 4.33 25.50 -2.96
CA LEU A 472 4.58 25.18 -1.55
C LEU A 472 3.29 24.83 -0.81
N LEU A 473 2.21 25.58 -1.05
CA LEU A 473 0.89 25.30 -0.49
C LEU A 473 0.37 23.93 -0.94
N GLN A 474 0.50 23.60 -2.23
CA GLN A 474 0.12 22.29 -2.77
C GLN A 474 0.94 21.14 -2.17
N GLN A 475 2.25 21.33 -1.98
CA GLN A 475 3.10 20.34 -1.30
C GLN A 475 2.68 20.13 0.16
N ASN A 476 2.37 21.22 0.88
CA ASN A 476 1.87 21.15 2.25
C ASN A 476 0.51 20.44 2.34
N GLU A 477 -0.39 20.67 1.39
CA GLU A 477 -1.68 19.98 1.30
C GLU A 477 -1.49 18.47 1.08
N LEU A 478 -0.61 18.07 0.16
CA LEU A 478 -0.28 16.65 -0.07
C LEU A 478 0.35 16.01 1.18
N LEU A 479 1.26 16.71 1.84
CA LEU A 479 1.87 16.27 3.09
C LEU A 479 0.81 16.07 4.18
N GLN A 480 -0.15 16.98 4.28
CA GLN A 480 -1.26 16.89 5.23
C GLN A 480 -2.17 15.70 4.92
N GLN A 481 -2.53 15.47 3.66
CA GLN A 481 -3.28 14.27 3.26
C GLN A 481 -2.53 12.98 3.56
N THR A 482 -1.21 12.96 3.35
CA THR A 482 -0.36 11.81 3.65
C THR A 482 -0.30 11.54 5.15
N LYS A 483 -0.16 12.60 5.96
CA LYS A 483 -0.25 12.51 7.44
C LYS A 483 -1.61 11.97 7.90
N LEU A 484 -2.71 12.43 7.30
CA LEU A 484 -4.05 11.94 7.61
C LEU A 484 -4.21 10.44 7.30
N LYS A 485 -3.72 9.99 6.13
CA LYS A 485 -3.71 8.56 5.78
C LYS A 485 -2.88 7.72 6.75
N HIS A 486 -1.69 8.19 7.12
CA HIS A 486 -0.86 7.51 8.11
C HIS A 486 -1.53 7.45 9.48
N ALA A 487 -2.16 8.55 9.93
CA ALA A 487 -2.91 8.57 11.18
C ALA A 487 -4.04 7.53 11.17
N GLY A 488 -4.80 7.41 10.07
CA GLY A 488 -5.83 6.37 9.92
C GLY A 488 -5.28 4.94 9.96
N LEU A 489 -4.12 4.68 9.33
CA LEU A 489 -3.48 3.36 9.39
C LEU A 489 -3.02 3.02 10.82
N VAL A 490 -2.40 3.98 11.52
CA VAL A 490 -1.99 3.80 12.93
C VAL A 490 -3.21 3.53 13.81
N GLN A 491 -4.31 4.27 13.63
CA GLN A 491 -5.56 4.03 14.36
C GLN A 491 -6.13 2.63 14.10
N ASN A 492 -6.10 2.15 12.86
CA ASN A 492 -6.57 0.80 12.54
C ASN A 492 -5.67 -0.29 13.18
N LEU A 493 -4.35 -0.09 13.17
CA LEU A 493 -3.39 -1.01 13.80
C LEU A 493 -3.54 -1.04 15.32
N THR A 494 -3.72 0.11 15.97
CA THR A 494 -3.92 0.17 17.43
C THR A 494 -5.25 -0.50 17.81
N MET A 495 -6.32 -0.26 17.06
CA MET A 495 -7.60 -0.94 17.27
C MET A 495 -7.48 -2.46 17.09
N GLY A 496 -6.76 -2.91 16.05
CA GLY A 496 -6.45 -4.34 15.86
C GLY A 496 -5.66 -4.94 17.03
N GLY A 497 -4.65 -4.22 17.53
CA GLY A 497 -3.86 -4.65 18.69
C GLY A 497 -4.68 -4.79 19.98
N ILE A 498 -5.61 -3.86 20.22
CA ILE A 498 -6.54 -3.93 21.37
C ILE A 498 -7.43 -5.18 21.27
N ILE A 499 -7.95 -5.48 20.08
CA ILE A 499 -8.78 -6.69 19.85
C ILE A 499 -7.97 -7.96 20.16
N VAL A 500 -6.72 -8.04 19.68
CA VAL A 500 -5.84 -9.19 19.96
C VAL A 500 -5.57 -9.33 21.46
N MET A 501 -5.31 -8.23 22.18
CA MET A 501 -5.12 -8.22 23.63
C MET A 501 -6.36 -8.73 24.38
N LEU A 502 -7.56 -8.36 23.95
CA LEU A 502 -8.81 -8.86 24.53
C LEU A 502 -8.99 -10.36 24.29
N ILE A 503 -8.65 -10.85 23.10
CA ILE A 503 -8.68 -12.30 22.78
C ILE A 503 -7.70 -13.06 23.67
N ILE A 504 -6.46 -12.59 23.82
CA ILE A 504 -5.46 -13.20 24.70
C ILE A 504 -5.95 -13.23 26.14
N SER A 505 -6.51 -12.12 26.63
CA SER A 505 -7.05 -12.02 28.00
C SER A 505 -8.19 -13.01 28.23
N ALA A 506 -9.09 -13.16 27.26
CA ALA A 506 -10.17 -14.14 27.32
C ALA A 506 -9.66 -15.59 27.31
N LEU A 507 -8.61 -15.90 26.54
CA LEU A 507 -7.97 -17.21 26.54
C LEU A 507 -7.31 -17.52 27.88
N ILE A 508 -6.56 -16.56 28.45
CA ILE A 508 -5.95 -16.69 29.78
C ILE A 508 -7.02 -16.94 30.84
N TYR A 509 -8.14 -16.20 30.80
CA TYR A 509 -9.25 -16.39 31.72
C TYR A 509 -9.87 -17.78 31.61
N ARG A 510 -10.04 -18.31 30.38
CA ARG A 510 -10.51 -19.68 30.15
C ARG A 510 -9.55 -20.72 30.73
N ILE A 511 -8.25 -20.58 30.49
CA ILE A 511 -7.21 -21.47 31.04
C ILE A 511 -7.23 -21.43 32.58
N TYR A 512 -7.32 -20.23 33.17
CA TYR A 512 -7.42 -20.07 34.61
C TYR A 512 -8.64 -20.78 35.19
N LYS A 513 -9.83 -20.63 34.57
CA LYS A 513 -11.06 -21.30 35.00
C LYS A 513 -10.95 -22.83 34.92
N GLN A 514 -10.35 -23.36 33.85
CA GLN A 514 -10.10 -24.79 33.71
C GLN A 514 -9.16 -25.32 34.81
N LYS A 515 -8.06 -24.60 35.07
CA LYS A 515 -7.09 -24.97 36.11
C LYS A 515 -7.74 -25.00 37.50
N LYS A 516 -8.62 -24.04 37.80
CA LYS A 516 -9.37 -24.01 39.07
C LYS A 516 -10.27 -25.23 39.25
N ALA A 517 -11.00 -25.63 38.20
CA ALA A 517 -11.85 -26.82 38.24
C ALA A 517 -11.04 -28.11 38.39
N ALA A 518 -9.92 -28.24 37.68
CA ALA A 518 -9.03 -29.38 37.81
C ALA A 518 -8.46 -29.52 39.24
N ASN A 519 -8.04 -28.41 39.86
CA ASN A 519 -7.52 -28.42 41.22
C ASN A 519 -8.56 -28.88 42.25
N ALA A 520 -9.83 -28.48 42.11
CA ALA A 520 -10.90 -28.93 43.00
C ALA A 520 -11.14 -30.45 42.92
N ILE A 521 -10.98 -31.03 41.74
CA ILE A 521 -11.08 -32.49 41.56
C ILE A 521 -9.90 -33.20 42.22
N ILE A 522 -8.68 -32.64 42.09
CA ILE A 522 -7.47 -33.20 42.71
C ILE A 522 -7.60 -33.19 44.24
N THR A 523 -8.07 -32.09 44.84
CA THR A 523 -8.25 -32.00 46.30
C THR A 523 -9.24 -33.05 46.80
N HIS A 524 -10.37 -33.24 46.11
CA HIS A 524 -11.37 -34.24 46.50
C HIS A 524 -10.83 -35.68 46.41
N LYS A 525 -10.03 -35.99 45.38
CA LYS A 525 -9.39 -37.32 45.25
C LYS A 525 -8.41 -37.58 46.39
N ASN A 526 -7.62 -36.59 46.78
CA ASN A 526 -6.66 -36.74 47.87
C ASN A 526 -7.36 -37.02 49.21
N GLU A 527 -8.47 -36.33 49.50
CA GLU A 527 -9.27 -36.57 50.70
C GLU A 527 -9.81 -38.02 50.74
N LEU A 528 -10.33 -38.52 49.61
CA LEU A 528 -10.83 -39.89 49.52
C LEU A 528 -9.73 -40.94 49.73
N LEU A 529 -8.55 -40.72 49.13
CA LEU A 529 -7.38 -41.57 49.31
C LEU A 529 -6.94 -41.64 50.78
N GLN A 530 -6.96 -40.49 51.46
CA GLN A 530 -6.59 -40.43 52.87
C GLN A 530 -7.58 -41.22 53.76
N GLN A 531 -8.88 -41.11 53.49
CA GLN A 531 -9.91 -41.89 54.21
C GLN A 531 -9.75 -43.41 54.02
N LEU A 532 -9.40 -43.85 52.81
CA LEU A 532 -9.15 -45.25 52.50
C LEU A 532 -7.94 -45.80 53.26
N LEU A 533 -6.85 -45.02 53.34
CA LEU A 533 -5.66 -45.40 54.11
C LEU A 533 -5.98 -45.57 55.60
N THR A 534 -6.64 -44.58 56.22
CA THR A 534 -7.00 -44.66 57.64
C THR A 534 -7.90 -45.85 57.96
N SER A 535 -8.82 -46.19 57.06
CA SER A 535 -9.71 -47.35 57.23
C SER A 535 -8.94 -48.68 57.19
N LYS A 536 -7.91 -48.78 56.34
CA LYS A 536 -7.07 -49.98 56.23
C LYS A 536 -6.24 -50.20 57.50
N GLU A 537 -5.63 -49.15 58.03
CA GLU A 537 -4.81 -49.21 59.26
C GLU A 537 -5.65 -49.65 60.47
N TRP A 538 -6.85 -49.09 60.61
CA TRP A 538 -7.75 -49.47 61.69
C TRP A 538 -8.15 -50.96 61.63
N LEU A 539 -8.41 -51.47 60.42
CA LEU A 539 -8.84 -52.86 60.22
C LEU A 539 -7.75 -53.87 60.62
N LEU A 540 -6.48 -53.57 60.36
CA LEU A 540 -5.36 -54.42 60.78
C LEU A 540 -5.25 -54.49 62.31
N LYS A 541 -5.38 -53.35 62.98
CA LYS A 541 -5.32 -53.28 64.45
C LYS A 541 -6.42 -54.13 65.11
N GLU A 542 -7.63 -54.10 64.56
CA GLU A 542 -8.77 -54.89 65.07
C GLU A 542 -8.52 -56.41 64.94
N VAL A 543 -7.91 -56.87 63.85
CA VAL A 543 -7.59 -58.29 63.67
C VAL A 543 -6.64 -58.79 64.76
N HIS A 544 -5.59 -58.02 65.09
CA HIS A 544 -4.62 -58.42 66.12
C HIS A 544 -5.26 -58.52 67.51
N HIS A 545 -6.11 -57.56 67.86
CA HIS A 545 -6.86 -57.62 69.11
C HIS A 545 -7.73 -58.88 69.20
N ARG A 546 -8.35 -59.31 68.10
CA ARG A 546 -9.16 -60.53 68.08
C ARG A 546 -8.35 -61.80 68.26
N VAL A 547 -7.17 -61.91 67.65
CA VAL A 547 -6.33 -63.11 67.82
C VAL A 547 -5.90 -63.27 69.28
N LYS A 548 -5.50 -62.18 69.94
CA LYS A 548 -5.22 -62.19 71.38
C LYS A 548 -6.42 -62.65 72.20
N ASN A 549 -7.61 -62.11 71.93
CA ASN A 549 -8.82 -62.47 72.66
C ASN A 549 -9.23 -63.93 72.44
N ASN A 550 -9.03 -64.46 71.23
CA ASN A 550 -9.32 -65.86 70.92
C ASN A 550 -8.39 -66.81 71.68
N LEU A 551 -7.08 -66.57 71.70
CA LEU A 551 -6.13 -67.39 72.47
C LEU A 551 -6.46 -67.39 73.97
N HIS A 552 -6.81 -66.21 74.51
CA HIS A 552 -7.21 -66.09 75.91
C HIS A 552 -8.50 -66.88 76.21
N THR A 553 -9.49 -66.83 75.32
CA THR A 553 -10.74 -67.59 75.46
C THR A 553 -10.48 -69.09 75.48
N VAL A 554 -9.57 -69.58 74.63
CA VAL A 554 -9.19 -71.00 74.61
C VAL A 554 -8.55 -71.42 75.94
N ILE A 555 -7.69 -70.58 76.54
CA ILE A 555 -7.10 -70.84 77.86
C ILE A 555 -8.21 -70.99 78.92
N CYS A 556 -9.14 -70.04 78.99
CA CYS A 556 -10.24 -70.10 79.96
C CYS A 556 -11.16 -71.31 79.78
N LEU A 557 -11.41 -71.73 78.53
CA LEU A 557 -12.19 -72.94 78.26
C LEU A 557 -11.47 -74.20 78.76
N LEU A 558 -10.16 -74.28 78.57
CA LEU A 558 -9.36 -75.38 79.11
C LEU A 558 -9.31 -75.36 80.64
N GLU A 559 -9.24 -74.18 81.28
CA GLU A 559 -9.32 -74.04 82.75
C GLU A 559 -10.64 -74.57 83.30
N SER A 560 -11.75 -74.24 82.63
CA SER A 560 -13.05 -74.75 83.01
C SER A 560 -13.16 -76.27 82.82
N GLN A 561 -12.58 -76.83 81.75
CA GLN A 561 -12.59 -78.29 81.54
C GLN A 561 -11.72 -79.02 82.55
N ALA A 562 -10.59 -78.45 82.95
CA ALA A 562 -9.68 -79.03 83.96
C ALA A 562 -10.39 -79.31 85.29
N GLN A 563 -11.33 -78.45 85.71
CA GLN A 563 -12.04 -78.58 86.99
C GLN A 563 -12.85 -79.89 87.15
N TYR A 564 -13.16 -80.60 86.06
CA TYR A 564 -14.00 -81.80 86.09
C TYR A 564 -13.24 -83.09 85.76
N LEU A 565 -11.91 -83.04 85.70
CA LEU A 565 -11.06 -84.16 85.31
C LEU A 565 -10.24 -84.68 86.51
N GLU A 566 -10.03 -85.99 86.58
CA GLU A 566 -9.18 -86.63 87.58
C GLU A 566 -8.01 -87.40 86.92
N ASN A 567 -6.93 -87.58 87.69
CA ASN A 567 -5.73 -88.34 87.32
C ASN A 567 -5.05 -87.85 86.03
N ASP A 568 -4.95 -88.68 85.00
CA ASP A 568 -4.10 -88.44 83.83
C ASP A 568 -4.71 -87.44 82.83
N ALA A 569 -6.03 -87.30 82.80
CA ALA A 569 -6.72 -86.34 81.93
C ALA A 569 -6.52 -84.89 82.38
N LEU A 570 -6.48 -84.65 83.70
CA LEU A 570 -6.18 -83.34 84.28
C LEU A 570 -4.77 -82.88 83.89
N LYS A 571 -3.77 -83.77 84.03
CA LYS A 571 -2.37 -83.49 83.66
C LYS A 571 -2.20 -83.17 82.18
N ALA A 572 -2.98 -83.80 81.30
CA ALA A 572 -2.95 -83.54 79.86
C ALA A 572 -3.54 -82.15 79.51
N ILE A 573 -4.56 -81.69 80.23
CA ILE A 573 -5.13 -80.34 80.06
C ILE A 573 -4.19 -79.26 80.61
N GLU A 574 -3.60 -79.46 81.79
CA GLU A 574 -2.58 -78.54 82.33
C GLU A 574 -1.40 -78.37 81.37
N SER A 575 -0.88 -79.47 80.82
CA SER A 575 0.18 -79.42 79.79
C SER A 575 -0.26 -78.63 78.56
N SER A 576 -1.52 -78.79 78.13
CA SER A 576 -2.06 -78.05 76.97
C SER A 576 -2.21 -76.54 77.25
N GLN A 577 -2.58 -76.16 78.48
CA GLN A 577 -2.66 -74.75 78.89
C GLN A 577 -1.30 -74.08 78.89
N HIS A 578 -0.28 -74.70 79.48
CA HIS A 578 1.07 -74.14 79.50
C HIS A 578 1.61 -73.91 78.08
N ARG A 579 1.30 -74.80 77.12
CA ARG A 579 1.69 -74.64 75.71
C ARG A 579 0.99 -73.46 75.02
N ILE A 580 -0.32 -73.31 75.21
CA ILE A 580 -1.09 -72.20 74.62
C ILE A 580 -0.66 -70.86 75.23
N TYR A 581 -0.31 -70.86 76.52
CA TYR A 581 0.23 -69.67 77.18
C TYR A 581 1.59 -69.25 76.59
N ALA A 582 2.51 -70.19 76.40
CA ALA A 582 3.79 -69.93 75.74
C ALA A 582 3.62 -69.35 74.33
N MET A 583 2.64 -69.85 73.56
CA MET A 583 2.29 -69.30 72.23
C MET A 583 1.66 -67.90 72.32
N SER A 584 0.83 -67.63 73.33
CA SER A 584 0.24 -66.31 73.57
C SER A 584 1.30 -65.26 73.93
N LEU A 585 2.31 -65.63 74.74
CA LEU A 585 3.43 -64.75 75.08
C LEU A 585 4.23 -64.35 73.82
N ILE A 586 4.53 -65.31 72.95
CA ILE A 586 5.20 -65.05 71.68
C ILE A 586 4.35 -64.12 70.80
N HIS A 587 3.04 -64.41 70.66
CA HIS A 587 2.14 -63.59 69.85
C HIS A 587 2.02 -62.15 70.37
N GLN A 588 2.11 -61.93 71.68
CA GLN A 588 2.10 -60.60 72.28
C GLN A 588 3.36 -59.80 71.95
N LYS A 589 4.55 -60.42 72.01
CA LYS A 589 5.83 -59.72 71.75
C LYS A 589 6.00 -59.33 70.28
N LEU A 590 5.51 -60.14 69.35
CA LEU A 590 5.62 -59.89 67.91
C LEU A 590 4.89 -58.64 67.41
N TYR A 591 3.84 -58.22 68.11
CA TYR A 591 3.00 -57.09 67.68
C TYR A 591 3.03 -55.91 68.65
N GLN A 592 3.94 -55.93 69.63
CA GLN A 592 4.22 -54.80 70.51
C GLN A 592 5.26 -53.82 69.92
N SER A 593 5.92 -54.16 68.81
CA SER A 593 6.78 -53.25 68.04
C SER A 593 6.55 -53.42 66.53
N ASP A 594 6.36 -52.31 65.82
CA ASP A 594 5.96 -52.29 64.40
C ASP A 594 7.07 -52.79 63.42
N GLU A 595 8.27 -53.11 63.90
CA GLU A 595 9.45 -53.39 63.06
C GLU A 595 10.23 -54.68 63.37
N ILE A 596 9.88 -55.47 64.40
CA ILE A 596 10.74 -56.59 64.84
C ILE A 596 10.17 -57.95 64.39
N LYS A 597 10.89 -58.64 63.47
CA LYS A 597 10.57 -60.01 62.97
C LYS A 597 11.24 -61.13 63.79
N THR A 598 11.99 -60.77 64.82
CA THR A 598 12.81 -61.64 65.65
C THR A 598 12.42 -61.53 67.13
N ILE A 599 12.77 -62.54 67.93
CA ILE A 599 12.50 -62.59 69.36
C ILE A 599 13.83 -62.73 70.09
N ASP A 600 14.09 -61.79 71.00
CA ASP A 600 15.29 -61.79 71.85
C ASP A 600 15.16 -62.84 72.96
N MET A 601 15.95 -63.90 72.86
CA MET A 601 15.92 -65.05 73.77
C MET A 601 16.40 -64.72 75.18
N ALA A 602 17.25 -63.69 75.32
CA ALA A 602 17.72 -63.24 76.64
C ALA A 602 16.61 -62.60 77.47
N PHE A 603 15.53 -62.11 76.84
CA PHE A 603 14.33 -61.66 77.56
C PHE A 603 13.24 -62.74 77.62
N TYR A 604 13.08 -63.50 76.54
CA TYR A 604 11.99 -64.47 76.44
C TYR A 604 12.16 -65.68 77.37
N ILE A 605 13.36 -66.28 77.42
CA ILE A 605 13.61 -67.50 78.22
C ILE A 605 13.39 -67.24 79.72
N PRO A 606 13.92 -66.16 80.33
CA PRO A 606 13.63 -65.84 81.73
C PRO A 606 12.15 -65.62 82.02
N GLU A 607 11.42 -64.92 81.13
CA GLU A 607 9.99 -64.63 81.30
C GLU A 607 9.15 -65.93 81.26
N LEU A 608 9.49 -66.86 80.36
CA LEU A 608 8.82 -68.16 80.29
C LEU A 608 9.11 -69.01 81.54
N VAL A 609 10.37 -69.08 81.98
CA VAL A 609 10.76 -69.87 83.16
C VAL A 609 10.12 -69.31 84.41
N GLN A 610 10.09 -67.98 84.58
CA GLN A 610 9.41 -67.33 85.70
C GLN A 610 7.92 -67.69 85.74
N SER A 611 7.24 -67.66 84.60
CA SER A 611 5.82 -68.05 84.53
C SER A 611 5.58 -69.51 84.93
N LEU A 612 6.52 -70.42 84.61
CA LEU A 612 6.43 -71.82 85.02
C LEU A 612 6.73 -71.99 86.52
N GLN A 613 7.68 -71.24 87.08
CA GLN A 613 7.93 -71.21 88.52
C GLN A 613 6.69 -70.78 89.30
N ASP A 614 6.02 -69.70 88.85
CA ASP A 614 4.79 -69.17 89.44
C ASP A 614 3.66 -70.20 89.37
N SER A 615 3.58 -70.96 88.26
CA SER A 615 2.49 -71.93 88.03
C SER A 615 2.60 -73.20 88.89
N PHE A 616 3.82 -73.65 89.18
CA PHE A 616 4.07 -74.88 89.96
C PHE A 616 4.41 -74.63 91.44
N ASP A 617 4.36 -73.37 91.90
CA ASP A 617 4.68 -72.94 93.27
C ASP A 617 6.02 -73.50 93.79
N THR A 618 7.07 -73.35 92.98
CA THR A 618 8.40 -73.93 93.25
C THR A 618 9.36 -72.97 93.95
N PHE A 619 8.87 -71.78 94.35
CA PHE A 619 9.69 -70.73 94.96
C PHE A 619 10.43 -71.23 96.21
N GLY A 620 11.76 -71.17 96.16
CA GLY A 620 12.66 -71.56 97.26
C GLY A 620 13.00 -73.06 97.34
N LYS A 621 12.41 -73.91 96.49
CA LYS A 621 12.72 -75.35 96.40
C LYS A 621 13.65 -75.67 95.22
N ILE A 622 13.33 -75.14 94.03
CA ILE A 622 14.13 -75.33 92.82
C ILE A 622 14.70 -73.97 92.39
N HIS A 623 16.03 -73.85 92.35
CA HIS A 623 16.68 -72.64 91.86
C HIS A 623 17.00 -72.77 90.38
N PHE A 624 16.46 -71.86 89.57
CA PHE A 624 16.76 -71.79 88.15
C PHE A 624 17.93 -70.83 87.92
N ILE A 625 19.00 -71.34 87.31
CA ILE A 625 20.18 -70.59 86.95
C ILE A 625 20.16 -70.43 85.44
N ILE A 626 19.81 -69.24 84.97
CA ILE A 626 19.62 -68.94 83.56
C ILE A 626 20.81 -68.11 83.08
N ASP A 627 21.58 -68.66 82.14
CA ASP A 627 22.69 -67.98 81.47
C ASP A 627 22.45 -68.06 79.95
N VAL A 628 21.91 -66.99 79.39
CA VAL A 628 21.44 -66.93 78.00
C VAL A 628 22.09 -65.75 77.33
N GLU A 629 22.89 -66.03 76.29
CA GLU A 629 23.44 -65.00 75.42
C GLU A 629 22.34 -64.28 74.65
N LYS A 630 22.60 -63.02 74.25
CA LYS A 630 21.65 -62.22 73.47
C LYS A 630 21.54 -62.76 72.04
N ILE A 631 20.60 -63.68 71.83
CA ILE A 631 20.35 -64.34 70.56
C ILE A 631 18.94 -64.00 70.07
N GLU A 632 18.84 -63.52 68.84
CA GLU A 632 17.58 -63.19 68.19
C GLU A 632 17.14 -64.31 67.23
N LEU A 633 15.94 -64.85 67.46
CA LEU A 633 15.38 -65.93 66.65
C LEU A 633 14.12 -65.48 65.91
N GLY A 634 14.00 -65.84 64.63
CA GLY A 634 12.75 -65.65 63.88
C GLY A 634 11.61 -66.51 64.43
N ILE A 635 10.37 -66.13 64.12
CA ILE A 635 9.13 -66.78 64.61
C ILE A 635 9.15 -68.30 64.43
N SER A 636 9.67 -68.77 63.28
CA SER A 636 9.71 -70.19 62.93
C SER A 636 10.60 -71.02 63.87
N HIS A 637 11.61 -70.43 64.50
CA HIS A 637 12.48 -71.10 65.48
C HIS A 637 12.05 -70.81 66.91
N ALA A 638 11.59 -69.59 67.18
CA ALA A 638 11.22 -69.17 68.53
C ALA A 638 10.03 -69.92 69.11
N ILE A 639 8.99 -70.21 68.30
CA ILE A 639 7.81 -70.95 68.78
C ILE A 639 8.18 -72.39 69.19
N PRO A 640 8.82 -73.20 68.32
CA PRO A 640 9.23 -74.55 68.72
C PRO A 640 10.20 -74.55 69.91
N LEU A 641 11.18 -73.63 69.94
CA LEU A 641 12.14 -73.53 71.04
C LEU A 641 11.44 -73.22 72.38
N GLY A 642 10.49 -72.28 72.39
CA GLY A 642 9.71 -71.95 73.58
C GLY A 642 8.87 -73.14 74.09
N LEU A 643 8.29 -73.92 73.17
CA LEU A 643 7.57 -75.14 73.53
C LEU A 643 8.48 -76.25 74.06
N ILE A 644 9.67 -76.42 73.47
CA ILE A 644 10.67 -77.39 73.96
C ILE A 644 11.13 -77.01 75.37
N LEU A 645 11.49 -75.74 75.57
CA LEU A 645 11.92 -75.23 76.87
C LEU A 645 10.83 -75.43 77.92
N ASN A 646 9.57 -75.16 77.57
CA ASN A 646 8.42 -75.39 78.44
C ASN A 646 8.31 -76.86 78.89
N GLU A 647 8.38 -77.81 77.96
CA GLU A 647 8.32 -79.24 78.30
C GLU A 647 9.53 -79.69 79.13
N ALA A 648 10.73 -79.27 78.76
CA ALA A 648 11.95 -79.65 79.46
C ALA A 648 11.96 -79.12 80.90
N VAL A 649 11.63 -77.84 81.10
CA VAL A 649 11.54 -77.21 82.42
C VAL A 649 10.43 -77.84 83.26
N THR A 650 9.26 -78.09 82.66
CA THR A 650 8.15 -78.78 83.35
C THR A 650 8.56 -80.17 83.81
N ASN A 651 9.33 -80.90 82.99
CA ASN A 651 9.85 -82.21 83.36
C ASN A 651 10.86 -82.12 84.51
N CYS A 652 11.75 -81.13 84.51
CA CYS A 652 12.66 -80.89 85.62
C CYS A 652 11.88 -80.64 86.92
N ILE A 653 10.85 -79.79 86.89
CA ILE A 653 10.03 -79.48 88.07
C ILE A 653 9.30 -80.73 88.60
N LYS A 654 8.64 -81.49 87.71
CA LYS A 654 7.77 -82.58 88.13
C LYS A 654 8.52 -83.86 88.52
N TYR A 655 9.66 -84.14 87.89
CA TYR A 655 10.28 -85.46 87.96
C TYR A 655 11.71 -85.48 88.49
N ALA A 656 12.48 -84.38 88.37
CA ALA A 656 13.89 -84.41 88.76
C ALA A 656 14.09 -84.45 90.29
N PHE A 657 13.15 -83.89 91.07
CA PHE A 657 13.30 -83.69 92.52
C PHE A 657 12.14 -84.31 93.34
N PRO A 658 12.01 -85.65 93.40
CA PRO A 658 10.96 -86.29 94.17
C PRO A 658 11.16 -86.13 95.68
N GLY A 659 10.05 -86.06 96.44
CA GLY A 659 10.08 -86.02 97.91
C GLY A 659 10.45 -84.66 98.51
N ASP A 660 10.14 -83.55 97.82
CA ASP A 660 10.42 -82.17 98.27
C ASP A 660 11.93 -81.85 98.40
N ARG A 661 12.75 -82.51 97.58
CA ARG A 661 14.19 -82.26 97.50
C ARG A 661 14.47 -80.90 96.86
N ASN A 662 15.39 -80.14 97.44
CA ASN A 662 15.91 -78.93 96.81
C ASN A 662 16.90 -79.28 95.69
N GLY A 663 16.92 -78.47 94.63
CA GLY A 663 17.84 -78.65 93.53
C GLY A 663 17.96 -77.44 92.62
N ASP A 664 18.87 -77.56 91.67
CA ASP A 664 19.22 -76.50 90.73
C ASP A 664 18.97 -76.98 89.30
N VAL A 665 18.38 -76.11 88.50
CA VAL A 665 18.18 -76.32 87.06
C VAL A 665 18.91 -75.23 86.30
N PHE A 666 19.86 -75.62 85.48
CA PHE A 666 20.65 -74.73 84.64
C PHE A 666 20.03 -74.68 83.25
N ILE A 667 19.78 -73.47 82.76
CA ILE A 667 19.31 -73.23 81.40
C ILE A 667 20.36 -72.34 80.75
N LEU A 668 21.17 -72.95 79.88
CA LEU A 668 22.32 -72.33 79.26
C LEU A 668 22.05 -72.21 77.76
N MET A 669 22.18 -71.01 77.21
CA MET A 669 22.06 -70.81 75.77
C MET A 669 23.23 -69.97 75.26
N SER A 670 23.97 -70.53 74.30
CA SER A 670 25.14 -69.88 73.71
C SER A 670 25.17 -70.07 72.19
N GLU A 671 25.85 -69.17 71.50
CA GLU A 671 26.10 -69.27 70.07
C GLU A 671 27.60 -69.32 69.78
N ASN A 672 28.06 -70.35 69.06
CA ASN A 672 29.45 -70.46 68.64
C ASN A 672 29.53 -70.89 67.16
N ASP A 673 30.24 -70.12 66.33
CA ASP A 673 30.37 -70.33 64.87
C ASP A 673 29.03 -70.58 64.13
N GLY A 674 27.98 -69.84 64.56
CA GLY A 674 26.63 -69.91 64.00
C GLY A 674 25.87 -71.19 64.34
N LEU A 675 26.37 -71.99 65.29
CA LEU A 675 25.64 -73.08 65.93
C LEU A 675 25.13 -72.59 67.28
N ILE A 676 23.82 -72.47 67.42
CA ILE A 676 23.14 -72.14 68.66
C ILE A 676 22.97 -73.44 69.44
N LYS A 677 23.36 -73.42 70.71
CA LYS A 677 23.25 -74.54 71.62
C LYS A 677 22.45 -74.13 72.86
N LEU A 678 21.35 -74.84 73.10
CA LEU A 678 20.54 -74.76 74.31
C LEU A 678 20.77 -76.01 75.15
N GLU A 679 21.21 -75.84 76.39
CA GLU A 679 21.42 -76.91 77.37
C GLU A 679 20.49 -76.68 78.58
N ILE A 680 19.75 -77.72 78.95
CA ILE A 680 18.85 -77.72 80.10
C ILE A 680 19.30 -78.86 80.99
N ILE A 681 19.79 -78.54 82.18
CA ILE A 681 20.50 -79.47 83.06
C ILE A 681 19.87 -79.42 84.45
N ASP A 682 19.44 -80.56 84.99
CA ASP A 682 19.06 -80.69 86.40
C ASP A 682 20.11 -81.46 87.20
N ASN A 683 20.20 -81.21 88.51
CA ASN A 683 21.02 -81.99 89.46
C ASN A 683 20.17 -82.99 90.29
N GLY A 684 19.06 -83.44 89.71
CA GLY A 684 18.07 -84.29 90.35
C GLY A 684 18.45 -85.77 90.42
N ILE A 685 17.45 -86.64 90.50
CA ILE A 685 17.66 -88.10 90.49
C ILE A 685 18.11 -88.65 89.13
N GLY A 686 18.02 -87.83 88.07
CA GLY A 686 18.26 -88.24 86.69
C GLY A 686 17.19 -89.18 86.13
N MET A 687 17.20 -89.38 84.82
CA MET A 687 16.32 -90.34 84.14
C MET A 687 17.02 -91.70 83.95
N PRO A 688 16.30 -92.84 83.97
CA PRO A 688 16.88 -94.14 83.64
C PRO A 688 17.55 -94.13 82.25
N GLN A 689 18.78 -94.64 82.13
CA GLN A 689 19.60 -94.52 80.91
C GLN A 689 18.91 -95.07 79.64
N ASN A 690 18.07 -96.10 79.78
CA ASN A 690 17.26 -96.65 78.67
C ASN A 690 16.17 -95.69 78.17
N GLN A 691 15.65 -94.78 79.00
CA GLN A 691 14.63 -93.80 78.62
C GLN A 691 15.23 -92.57 77.91
N CYS A 692 16.44 -92.14 78.28
CA CYS A 692 17.15 -91.07 77.57
C CYS A 692 17.58 -91.47 76.15
N GLN A 693 18.01 -92.73 75.93
CA GLN A 693 18.55 -93.16 74.63
C GLN A 693 17.49 -93.54 73.59
N ASN A 694 16.33 -94.08 74.02
CA ASN A 694 15.32 -94.60 73.08
C ASN A 694 14.11 -93.68 72.87
N GLY A 695 13.91 -92.60 73.65
CA GLY A 695 12.89 -91.56 73.41
C GLY A 695 11.42 -92.03 73.32
N THR A 696 11.11 -93.31 73.58
CA THR A 696 9.85 -93.92 73.14
C THR A 696 8.75 -94.05 74.18
N GLU A 697 9.01 -93.82 75.47
CA GLU A 697 8.02 -94.14 76.53
C GLU A 697 7.27 -92.94 77.16
N SER A 698 7.71 -91.68 77.03
CA SER A 698 6.97 -90.51 77.56
C SER A 698 6.59 -89.49 76.47
N LEU A 699 5.39 -88.89 76.59
CA LEU A 699 4.84 -87.93 75.61
C LEU A 699 5.69 -86.64 75.52
N GLY A 700 6.22 -86.16 76.64
CA GLY A 700 7.04 -84.95 76.69
C GLY A 700 8.34 -85.08 75.88
N LEU A 701 9.04 -86.22 76.00
CA LEU A 701 10.27 -86.47 75.23
C LEU A 701 10.01 -86.62 73.72
N LYS A 702 8.87 -87.22 73.33
CA LYS A 702 8.43 -87.25 71.92
C LYS A 702 8.16 -85.86 71.37
N LEU A 703 7.59 -84.96 72.18
CA LEU A 703 7.34 -83.58 71.77
C LEU A 703 8.66 -82.82 71.59
N ILE A 704 9.60 -82.95 72.55
CA ILE A 704 10.92 -82.32 72.46
C ILE A 704 11.64 -82.80 71.20
N SER A 705 11.69 -84.11 70.95
CA SER A 705 12.31 -84.67 69.74
C SER A 705 11.61 -84.21 68.45
N GLY A 706 10.27 -84.17 68.42
CA GLY A 706 9.51 -83.72 67.25
C GLY A 706 9.69 -82.23 66.95
N LEU A 707 9.62 -81.37 67.96
CA LEU A 707 9.83 -79.93 67.82
C LEU A 707 11.29 -79.61 67.48
N SER A 708 12.26 -80.37 67.98
CA SER A 708 13.65 -80.27 67.55
C SER A 708 13.79 -80.61 66.07
N ALA A 709 13.06 -81.61 65.55
CA ALA A 709 13.06 -81.93 64.12
C ALA A 709 12.42 -80.82 63.26
N ASP A 710 11.35 -80.18 63.73
CA ASP A 710 10.67 -79.06 63.05
C ASP A 710 11.59 -77.85 62.82
N ILE A 711 12.57 -77.64 63.71
CA ILE A 711 13.61 -76.60 63.58
C ILE A 711 14.95 -77.13 63.08
N HIS A 712 14.99 -78.37 62.59
CA HIS A 712 16.20 -79.03 62.10
C HIS A 712 17.36 -79.02 63.13
N ALA A 713 17.04 -79.22 64.41
CA ALA A 713 18.00 -79.29 65.51
C ALA A 713 18.46 -80.71 65.82
N ASP A 714 19.74 -80.86 66.17
CA ASP A 714 20.28 -82.07 66.79
C ASP A 714 19.90 -82.09 68.28
N TYR A 715 19.33 -83.22 68.72
CA TYR A 715 18.88 -83.45 70.10
C TYR A 715 19.69 -84.56 70.76
N SER A 716 20.18 -84.33 71.98
CA SER A 716 20.79 -85.36 72.83
C SER A 716 20.29 -85.29 74.28
N CYS A 717 20.21 -86.46 74.93
CA CYS A 717 19.80 -86.65 76.33
C CYS A 717 20.87 -87.46 77.06
N GLU A 718 21.43 -86.90 78.11
CA GLU A 718 22.44 -87.54 78.96
C GLU A 718 21.92 -87.64 80.39
N ALA A 719 22.20 -88.76 81.07
CA ALA A 719 21.71 -89.06 82.42
C ALA A 719 22.86 -89.35 83.41
N GLU A 720 23.92 -88.53 83.37
CA GLU A 720 25.06 -88.63 84.30
C GLU A 720 24.94 -87.55 85.39
N TYR A 721 24.59 -87.96 86.62
CA TYR A 721 24.40 -87.08 87.80
C TYR A 721 23.27 -86.04 87.68
N GLY A 722 22.16 -86.43 87.03
CA GLY A 722 20.99 -85.60 86.75
C GLY A 722 20.44 -85.91 85.35
N THR A 723 19.63 -85.03 84.77
CA THR A 723 19.28 -85.09 83.33
C THR A 723 19.82 -83.86 82.62
N LYS A 724 20.45 -84.07 81.46
CA LYS A 724 20.95 -83.03 80.58
C LYS A 724 20.32 -83.19 79.20
N ILE A 725 19.55 -82.20 78.77
CA ILE A 725 19.00 -82.08 77.43
C ILE A 725 19.83 -81.04 76.67
N THR A 726 20.35 -81.41 75.51
CA THR A 726 21.08 -80.51 74.62
C THR A 726 20.39 -80.44 73.27
N ILE A 727 20.18 -79.21 72.80
CA ILE A 727 19.57 -78.92 71.49
C ILE A 727 20.50 -78.00 70.74
N SER A 728 20.97 -78.42 69.57
CA SER A 728 21.91 -77.65 68.74
C SER A 728 21.34 -77.43 67.35
N PHE A 729 21.25 -76.18 66.89
CA PHE A 729 20.74 -75.84 65.55
C PHE A 729 21.41 -74.59 65.00
N ARG A 730 21.29 -74.36 63.69
CA ARG A 730 21.77 -73.13 63.05
C ARG A 730 20.61 -72.17 62.84
N ASN A 731 20.82 -70.89 63.10
CA ASN A 731 19.83 -69.84 62.85
C ASN A 731 19.67 -69.61 61.34
N GLN A 732 18.89 -70.46 60.66
CA GLN A 732 18.57 -70.26 59.25
C GLN A 732 17.44 -69.24 59.14
N ASN A 733 17.77 -67.94 59.05
CA ASN A 733 16.96 -66.89 58.37
C ASN A 733 17.53 -65.49 58.65
N LEU A 734 18.46 -65.01 57.83
CA LEU A 734 18.79 -63.59 57.74
C LEU A 734 19.07 -63.08 56.30
N THR A 735 18.84 -63.87 55.25
CA THR A 735 19.38 -63.55 53.91
C THR A 735 18.46 -63.65 52.69
N ASP A 736 17.13 -63.80 52.81
CA ASP A 736 16.25 -63.98 51.62
C ASP A 736 15.13 -62.96 51.41
N SER A 737 15.24 -61.72 51.94
CA SER A 737 14.23 -60.67 51.69
C SER A 737 14.63 -59.50 50.78
N ASP A 738 15.78 -59.55 50.10
CA ASP A 738 16.24 -58.48 49.19
C ASP A 738 16.06 -58.79 47.68
N ARG A 739 15.28 -59.83 47.31
CA ARG A 739 15.09 -60.24 45.89
C ARG A 739 13.68 -60.03 45.32
N TYR A 740 12.99 -58.94 45.64
CA TYR A 740 11.73 -58.59 44.95
C TYR A 740 11.56 -57.07 44.72
N MET A 741 12.59 -56.39 44.19
CA MET A 741 12.49 -54.99 43.74
C MET A 741 13.06 -54.71 42.34
N GLU A 742 13.10 -55.70 41.45
CA GLU A 742 13.34 -55.46 40.02
C GLU A 742 12.53 -56.45 39.16
N THR A 743 11.28 -56.12 38.84
CA THR A 743 10.65 -56.37 37.52
C THR A 743 9.20 -55.88 37.57
N GLY A 744 8.92 -54.73 36.95
CA GLY A 744 7.56 -54.20 36.86
C GLY A 744 7.41 -52.92 36.04
N ALA A 745 8.27 -52.72 35.04
CA ALA A 745 8.07 -51.70 34.00
C ALA A 745 7.76 -52.41 32.68
N ALA A 746 6.47 -52.68 32.42
CA ALA A 746 5.93 -52.89 31.08
C ALA A 746 4.39 -52.79 31.10
N ILE A 747 3.84 -52.05 30.11
CA ILE A 747 2.41 -51.92 29.72
C ILE A 747 1.66 -50.88 30.58
N VAL A 748 1.53 -49.59 30.23
CA VAL A 748 0.91 -48.91 29.05
C VAL A 748 1.51 -47.52 28.85
#